data_AF-A0A2V8S678-F1
#
_entry.id   AF-A0A2V8S678-F1
#
_cell.length_a   1.000
_cell.length_b   1.000
_cell.length_c   1.000
_cell.angle_alpha   90.00
_cell.angle_beta   90.00
_cell.angle_gamma   90.00
#
_symmetry.space_group_name_H-M   'P 1'
#
loop_
_entity.id
_entity.type
_entity.pdbx_description
1 polymer ?
#
loop_
_entity_poly.entity_id
_entity_poly.type
_entity_poly.pdbx_seq_one_letter_code
_entity_poly.pdbx_strand_id
1 'polypeptide(L)'
;MVNVRSLEESAALGRYKVIIKKLRTATEQDKNYVAAEQAIMEGEQLRTQATKEALRKAIGKYEESILFSRAIGDRFREATAFYNIGLAYNDLGETQKAIDSFNQTLPLMRAVGDRSGEALTLTNMGAIYNILGEKQKALDLFNESLPLEQALSDHFSEAVTLNNIAGAYYDLGETQKAFDLFHQALSLFRDLGDRYSEAMTLTAIGGIYTALGEKQKALSFYEQSLPLFRAVGDRPGEATALNSIGSVYDDLDDKQKALAVYNQALVVERVAGDRLGEARTLNDIGAVYYSLREYQKTLNFFNESLPISRAVGDRAGEASTLVNTGSVFSALGEKNKALDFYHQALSISRSLRNLFIEAKTLYHIAVVENDLGNLAKALNDLSPALSIVEALRVKIGSHELRSSYFASMQNYYDFYIDLQMRLHKRQPSAGHVAEALQASERGRARSLLELLTEAGADIRQGVDPKLVARERALQLQLNASAQRQIQLLSGPHTEEQANAIAKEIDTLTTEFQQVETQIRQTSPRYAALTQPQPLTLKEIQTQVLDADTVLLEYALGTDRSYLWAVTPTSITSYELPKRAEIEMAARAFYTILHTPPQQASNEVAKHGLGAEMQQQAQTQSAQVAAQLSRMLLAPASALLGKKRLLIVADGALQYIPFAALPVPTSAASGAAPTPLIIEHEIVSLPSASALAVLRREAGEHKAVTKTLAVLADPVFERTDERFKPSASRMPCNVASRAALADESRGLGLVVLKSAQDAGVSAADLRIPRLPAT
;
A
#
# COMPACT_ATOMS: atom_id res chain seq x y z
N MET A 1 11.05 49.96 26.19
CA MET A 1 11.37 49.25 27.45
C MET A 1 12.67 48.50 27.17
N VAL A 2 13.79 48.80 27.84
CA VAL A 2 15.08 48.13 27.58
C VAL A 2 15.08 46.80 28.32
N ASN A 3 15.15 45.69 27.60
CA ASN A 3 15.19 44.35 28.18
C ASN A 3 16.65 43.91 28.33
N VAL A 4 17.11 43.68 29.56
CA VAL A 4 18.50 43.25 29.84
C VAL A 4 18.47 41.76 30.12
N ARG A 5 19.03 40.96 29.19
CA ARG A 5 19.18 39.51 29.33
C ARG A 5 20.66 39.14 29.44
N SER A 6 20.97 38.23 30.36
CA SER A 6 22.29 37.61 30.47
C SER A 6 22.43 36.51 29.42
N LEU A 7 23.64 36.34 28.89
CA LEU A 7 24.01 35.20 28.02
C LEU A 7 24.38 33.94 28.83
N GLU A 8 24.54 34.06 30.15
CA GLU A 8 24.81 32.96 31.07
C GLU A 8 23.57 32.63 31.90
N GLU A 9 23.11 31.38 31.87
CA GLU A 9 21.94 30.89 32.64
C GLU A 9 22.13 30.99 34.15
N SER A 10 23.38 30.94 34.63
CA SER A 10 23.72 31.06 36.05
C SER A 10 23.80 32.50 36.56
N ALA A 11 23.53 33.51 35.72
CA ALA A 11 23.65 34.89 36.13
C ALA A 11 22.55 35.29 37.13
N ALA A 12 22.97 35.79 38.29
CA ALA A 12 22.06 36.21 39.35
C ALA A 12 21.10 37.31 38.88
N LEU A 13 19.81 37.17 39.24
CA LEU A 13 18.80 38.21 39.03
C LEU A 13 19.23 39.50 39.75
N GLY A 14 19.34 40.58 38.99
CA GLY A 14 19.83 41.87 39.48
C GLY A 14 19.02 43.05 38.94
N ARG A 15 19.17 44.22 39.57
CA ARG A 15 18.64 45.48 39.06
C ARG A 15 19.71 46.16 38.21
N TYR A 16 19.45 46.26 36.91
CA TYR A 16 20.33 46.94 35.97
C TYR A 16 19.88 48.40 35.82
N LYS A 17 20.84 49.34 35.94
CA LYS A 17 20.60 50.76 35.68
C LYS A 17 21.28 51.11 34.36
N VAL A 18 20.48 51.39 33.33
CA VAL A 18 20.99 51.96 32.08
C VAL A 18 21.28 53.44 32.34
N ILE A 19 22.55 53.83 32.34
CA ILE A 19 22.99 55.21 32.50
C ILE A 19 23.62 55.64 31.18
N ILE A 20 23.02 56.61 30.51
CA ILE A 20 23.65 57.26 29.36
C ILE A 20 24.77 58.15 29.90
N LYS A 21 26.00 57.64 29.93
CA LYS A 21 27.17 58.34 30.50
C LYS A 21 27.56 59.59 29.70
N LYS A 22 27.28 59.61 28.39
CA LYS A 22 27.55 60.74 27.49
C LYS A 22 26.69 60.60 26.24
N LEU A 23 25.90 61.63 25.91
CA LEU A 23 25.34 61.76 24.57
C LEU A 23 26.47 62.15 23.61
N ARG A 24 26.62 61.42 22.52
CA ARG A 24 27.47 61.81 21.39
C ARG A 24 26.61 61.97 20.15
N THR A 25 27.08 62.75 19.19
CA THR A 25 26.48 62.80 17.85
C THR A 25 26.57 61.41 17.21
N ALA A 26 25.52 61.04 16.48
CA ALA A 26 25.46 59.78 15.75
C ALA A 26 26.50 59.81 14.61
N THR A 27 27.34 58.79 14.57
CA THR A 27 28.27 58.55 13.46
C THR A 27 27.52 57.93 12.29
N GLU A 28 28.13 57.91 11.10
CA GLU A 28 27.57 57.18 9.96
C GLU A 28 27.38 55.68 10.26
N GLN A 29 28.23 55.08 11.10
CA GLN A 29 28.07 53.70 11.53
C GLN A 29 26.81 53.49 12.37
N ASP A 30 26.47 54.42 13.28
CA ASP A 30 25.23 54.33 14.08
C ASP A 30 23.99 54.55 13.21
N LYS A 31 24.07 55.49 12.25
CA LYS A 31 22.97 55.75 11.31
C LYS A 31 22.71 54.52 10.44
N ASN A 32 23.76 53.91 9.90
CA ASN A 32 23.66 52.68 9.10
C ASN A 32 23.15 51.50 9.94
N TYR A 33 23.57 51.36 11.19
CA TYR A 33 23.04 50.33 12.09
C TYR A 33 21.53 50.49 12.30
N VAL A 34 21.08 51.70 12.63
CA VAL A 34 19.65 51.98 12.84
C VAL A 34 18.87 51.81 11.53
N ALA A 35 19.42 52.25 10.40
CA ALA A 35 18.79 52.09 9.09
C ALA A 35 18.65 50.61 8.70
N ALA A 36 19.67 49.79 8.96
CA ALA A 36 19.61 48.34 8.71
C ALA A 36 18.51 47.67 9.53
N GLU A 37 18.42 47.99 10.82
CA GLU A 37 17.43 47.44 11.74
C GLU A 37 16.01 47.91 11.40
N GLN A 38 15.85 49.20 11.08
CA GLN A 38 14.57 49.76 10.63
C GLN A 38 14.10 49.11 9.33
N ALA A 39 14.99 48.89 8.37
CA ALA A 39 14.65 48.25 7.12
C ALA A 39 14.19 46.78 7.32
N ILE A 40 14.80 46.04 8.26
CA ILE A 40 14.30 44.69 8.64
C ILE A 40 12.89 44.78 9.22
N MET A 41 12.65 45.67 10.19
CA MET A 41 11.33 45.81 10.82
C MET A 41 10.24 46.23 9.81
N GLU A 42 10.54 47.17 8.91
CA GLU A 42 9.64 47.58 7.84
C GLU A 42 9.35 46.42 6.89
N GLY A 43 10.39 45.64 6.53
CA GLY A 43 10.24 44.44 5.72
C GLY A 43 9.35 43.40 6.39
N GLU A 44 9.52 43.14 7.69
CA GLU A 44 8.69 42.19 8.44
C GLU A 44 7.24 42.63 8.49
N GLN A 45 7.00 43.91 8.78
CA GLN A 45 5.65 44.48 8.77
C GLN A 45 4.98 44.33 7.40
N LEU A 46 5.73 44.54 6.31
CA LEU A 46 5.21 44.31 4.96
C LEU A 46 4.94 42.83 4.69
N ARG A 47 5.82 41.93 5.14
CA ARG A 47 5.65 40.47 4.96
C ARG A 47 4.38 39.96 5.63
N THR A 48 4.05 40.45 6.83
CA THR A 48 2.81 40.06 7.54
C THR A 48 1.51 40.39 6.81
N GLN A 49 1.55 41.29 5.82
CA GLN A 49 0.37 41.61 4.99
C GLN A 49 0.06 40.49 3.98
N ALA A 50 1.01 39.58 3.72
CA ALA A 50 0.86 38.40 2.87
C ALA A 50 0.31 38.65 1.45
N THR A 51 0.39 39.89 0.94
CA THR A 51 0.06 40.20 -0.45
C THR A 51 1.31 40.14 -1.32
N LYS A 52 1.16 39.72 -2.59
CA LYS A 52 2.30 39.67 -3.53
C LYS A 52 3.05 41.00 -3.62
N GLU A 53 2.33 42.12 -3.63
CA GLU A 53 2.94 43.45 -3.67
C GLU A 53 3.71 43.78 -2.38
N ALA A 54 3.13 43.49 -1.21
CA ALA A 54 3.79 43.74 0.06
C ALA A 54 5.03 42.85 0.24
N LEU A 55 4.98 41.57 -0.18
CA LEU A 55 6.12 40.65 -0.16
C LEU A 55 7.28 41.16 -1.04
N ARG A 56 6.99 41.72 -2.22
CA ARG A 56 8.01 42.35 -3.07
C ARG A 56 8.63 43.59 -2.43
N LYS A 57 7.82 44.43 -1.80
CA LYS A 57 8.32 45.60 -1.06
C LYS A 57 9.15 45.18 0.15
N ALA A 58 8.75 44.11 0.84
CA ALA A 58 9.50 43.54 1.96
C ALA A 58 10.90 43.09 1.51
N ILE A 59 11.00 42.39 0.37
CA ILE A 59 12.28 42.00 -0.22
C ILE A 59 13.17 43.24 -0.46
N GLY A 60 12.64 44.30 -1.08
CA GLY A 60 13.40 45.54 -1.28
C GLY A 60 13.89 46.17 0.03
N LYS A 61 13.11 46.08 1.11
CA LYS A 61 13.52 46.55 2.44
C LYS A 61 14.63 45.70 3.05
N TYR A 62 14.58 44.38 2.89
CA TYR A 62 15.68 43.53 3.32
C TYR A 62 16.96 43.76 2.49
N GLU A 63 16.83 44.04 1.19
CA GLU A 63 17.96 44.44 0.33
C GLU A 63 18.59 45.76 0.79
N GLU A 64 17.79 46.76 1.17
CA GLU A 64 18.27 47.99 1.83
C GLU A 64 19.06 47.66 3.11
N SER A 65 18.54 46.75 3.95
CA SER A 65 19.22 46.34 5.17
C SER A 65 20.57 45.67 4.91
N ILE A 66 20.68 44.85 3.86
CA ILE A 66 21.96 44.23 3.45
C ILE A 66 23.00 45.30 3.11
N LEU A 67 22.61 46.34 2.37
CA LEU A 67 23.52 47.43 2.01
C LEU A 67 24.09 48.13 3.24
N PHE A 68 23.23 48.50 4.19
CA PHE A 68 23.65 49.15 5.43
C PHE A 68 24.48 48.24 6.32
N SER A 69 24.10 46.97 6.44
CA SER A 69 24.81 45.96 7.24
C SER A 69 26.23 45.72 6.71
N ARG A 70 26.39 45.62 5.38
CA ARG A 70 27.70 45.52 4.73
C ARG A 70 28.56 46.75 4.95
N ALA A 71 27.97 47.95 4.91
CA ALA A 71 28.71 49.19 5.13
C ALA A 71 29.33 49.29 6.53
N ILE A 72 28.77 48.58 7.52
CA ILE A 72 29.26 48.55 8.90
C ILE A 72 29.92 47.22 9.29
N GLY A 73 30.01 46.26 8.37
CA GLY A 73 30.58 44.93 8.61
C GLY A 73 29.73 44.03 9.52
N ASP A 74 28.43 44.30 9.66
CA ASP A 74 27.52 43.53 10.50
C ASP A 74 26.99 42.29 9.76
N ARG A 75 27.76 41.20 9.87
CA ARG A 75 27.42 39.92 9.22
C ARG A 75 26.17 39.26 9.79
N PHE A 76 25.82 39.54 11.04
CA PHE A 76 24.63 38.94 11.66
C PHE A 76 23.37 39.52 11.02
N ARG A 77 23.26 40.86 10.94
CA ARG A 77 22.13 41.51 10.26
C ARG A 77 22.08 41.21 8.77
N GLU A 78 23.24 41.11 8.12
CA GLU A 78 23.31 40.67 6.73
C GLU A 78 22.68 39.27 6.57
N ALA A 79 23.01 38.33 7.45
CA ALA A 79 22.42 36.99 7.45
C ALA A 79 20.91 37.02 7.71
N THR A 80 20.45 37.78 8.71
CA THR A 80 19.02 37.93 9.03
C THR A 80 18.22 38.50 7.86
N ALA A 81 18.78 39.48 7.15
CA ALA A 81 18.13 40.06 5.99
C ALA A 81 18.03 39.05 4.83
N PHE A 82 19.09 38.29 4.53
CA PHE A 82 19.02 37.20 3.53
C PHE A 82 18.02 36.11 3.91
N TYR A 83 17.98 35.73 5.19
CA TYR A 83 17.01 34.76 5.72
C TYR A 83 15.57 35.22 5.46
N ASN A 84 15.27 36.48 5.79
CA ASN A 84 13.95 37.06 5.60
C ASN A 84 13.58 37.25 4.11
N ILE A 85 14.56 37.49 3.23
CA ILE A 85 14.35 37.43 1.77
C ILE A 85 13.98 36.02 1.34
N GLY A 86 14.66 35.00 1.85
CA GLY A 86 14.35 33.59 1.60
C GLY A 86 12.92 33.24 1.97
N LEU A 87 12.47 33.64 3.17
CA LEU A 87 11.08 33.48 3.62
C LEU A 87 10.10 34.21 2.69
N ALA A 88 10.38 35.47 2.33
CA ALA A 88 9.49 36.24 1.46
C ALA A 88 9.37 35.65 0.04
N TYR A 89 10.45 35.10 -0.52
CA TYR A 89 10.38 34.37 -1.78
C TYR A 89 9.60 33.06 -1.66
N ASN A 90 9.74 32.35 -0.53
CA ASN A 90 8.95 31.15 -0.25
C ASN A 90 7.45 31.49 -0.16
N ASP A 91 7.08 32.56 0.55
CA ASP A 91 5.70 33.06 0.66
C ASP A 91 5.12 33.49 -0.71
N LEU A 92 5.98 33.91 -1.65
CA LEU A 92 5.62 34.21 -3.05
C LEU A 92 5.47 32.95 -3.93
N GLY A 93 5.90 31.78 -3.46
CA GLY A 93 6.00 30.55 -4.25
C GLY A 93 7.22 30.51 -5.18
N GLU A 94 8.17 31.43 -5.04
CA GLU A 94 9.42 31.49 -5.81
C GLU A 94 10.52 30.64 -5.16
N THR A 95 10.27 29.33 -5.09
CA THR A 95 11.07 28.35 -4.35
C THR A 95 12.57 28.36 -4.71
N GLN A 96 12.94 28.53 -5.98
CA GLN A 96 14.35 28.60 -6.37
C GLN A 96 15.05 29.82 -5.79
N LYS A 97 14.42 31.00 -5.81
CA LYS A 97 15.00 32.22 -5.24
C LYS A 97 15.06 32.17 -3.72
N ALA A 98 14.10 31.47 -3.09
CA ALA A 98 14.14 31.19 -1.67
C ALA A 98 15.39 30.34 -1.33
N ILE A 99 15.63 29.25 -2.07
CA ILE A 99 16.82 28.42 -1.93
C ILE A 99 18.11 29.24 -2.13
N ASP A 100 18.18 30.08 -3.17
CA ASP A 100 19.35 30.92 -3.44
C ASP A 100 19.65 31.87 -2.27
N SER A 101 18.60 32.44 -1.66
CA SER A 101 18.72 33.33 -0.50
C SER A 101 19.13 32.59 0.77
N PHE A 102 18.62 31.38 0.99
CA PHE A 102 19.05 30.54 2.12
C PHE A 102 20.49 30.02 1.95
N ASN A 103 20.92 29.72 0.72
CA ASN A 103 22.32 29.41 0.41
C ASN A 103 23.28 30.57 0.71
N GLN A 104 22.80 31.82 0.64
CA GLN A 104 23.57 33.01 1.07
C GLN A 104 23.52 33.21 2.59
N THR A 105 22.42 32.81 3.23
CA THR A 105 22.21 32.90 4.69
C THR A 105 23.10 31.94 5.47
N LEU A 106 23.11 30.66 5.10
CA LEU A 106 23.76 29.58 5.83
C LEU A 106 25.25 29.82 6.15
N PRO A 107 26.12 30.20 5.19
CA PRO A 107 27.53 30.47 5.49
C PRO A 107 27.73 31.69 6.40
N LEU A 108 26.84 32.68 6.34
CA LEU A 108 26.91 33.85 7.21
C LEU A 108 26.53 33.49 8.65
N MET A 109 25.44 32.73 8.86
CA MET A 109 25.02 32.23 10.18
C MET A 109 26.13 31.39 10.83
N ARG A 110 26.76 30.49 10.07
CA ARG A 110 27.92 29.72 10.52
C ARG A 110 29.11 30.61 10.89
N ALA A 111 29.40 31.63 10.08
CA ALA A 111 30.54 32.52 10.32
C ALA A 111 30.37 33.40 11.57
N VAL A 112 29.13 33.75 11.93
CA VAL A 112 28.82 34.50 13.16
C VAL A 112 28.56 33.61 14.37
N GLY A 113 28.52 32.28 14.18
CA GLY A 113 28.29 31.31 15.24
C GLY A 113 26.84 31.23 15.71
N ASP A 114 25.88 31.72 14.91
CA ASP A 114 24.46 31.65 15.23
C ASP A 114 23.90 30.26 14.89
N ARG A 115 23.94 29.36 15.88
CA ARG A 115 23.43 27.98 15.74
C ARG A 115 21.92 27.92 15.56
N SER A 116 21.18 28.87 16.12
CA SER A 116 19.71 28.90 16.00
C SER A 116 19.31 29.33 14.59
N GLY A 117 19.94 30.39 14.06
CA GLY A 117 19.77 30.81 12.67
C GLY A 117 20.24 29.76 11.66
N GLU A 118 21.31 29.02 11.96
CA GLU A 118 21.77 27.88 11.15
C GLU A 118 20.70 26.78 11.07
N ALA A 119 20.20 26.31 12.21
CA ALA A 119 19.16 25.29 12.28
C ALA A 119 17.89 25.69 11.52
N LEU A 120 17.36 26.88 11.78
CA LEU A 120 16.16 27.38 11.09
C LEU A 120 16.35 27.48 9.57
N THR A 121 17.55 27.87 9.11
CA THR A 121 17.86 27.93 7.68
C THR A 121 17.86 26.54 7.07
N LEU A 122 18.48 25.55 7.72
CA LEU A 122 18.51 24.16 7.28
C LEU A 122 17.10 23.55 7.22
N THR A 123 16.29 23.75 8.26
CA THR A 123 14.90 23.26 8.31
C THR A 123 14.03 23.87 7.21
N ASN A 124 14.15 25.19 6.95
CA ASN A 124 13.39 25.81 5.86
C ASN A 124 13.85 25.34 4.47
N MET A 125 15.15 25.21 4.25
CA MET A 125 15.67 24.62 3.00
C MET A 125 15.17 23.19 2.82
N GLY A 126 15.21 22.39 3.90
CA GLY A 126 14.71 21.02 3.90
C GLY A 126 13.22 20.96 3.55
N ALA A 127 12.40 21.83 4.13
CA ALA A 127 10.98 21.92 3.83
C ALA A 127 10.71 22.26 2.35
N ILE A 128 11.46 23.20 1.78
CA ILE A 128 11.34 23.54 0.34
C ILE A 128 11.73 22.36 -0.54
N TYR A 129 12.86 21.69 -0.25
CA TYR A 129 13.24 20.49 -1.00
C TYR A 129 12.20 19.37 -0.85
N ASN A 130 11.56 19.25 0.32
CA ASN A 130 10.49 18.29 0.53
C ASN A 130 9.29 18.57 -0.37
N ILE A 131 8.89 19.85 -0.52
CA ILE A 131 7.81 20.29 -1.42
C ILE A 131 8.18 20.05 -2.89
N LEU A 132 9.45 20.28 -3.27
CA LEU A 132 9.96 20.00 -4.63
C LEU A 132 10.11 18.51 -4.95
N GLY A 133 9.79 17.63 -4.00
CA GLY A 133 9.97 16.19 -4.15
C GLY A 133 11.44 15.75 -4.09
N GLU A 134 12.36 16.59 -3.63
CA GLU A 134 13.77 16.23 -3.38
C GLU A 134 13.93 15.68 -1.96
N LYS A 135 13.19 14.61 -1.67
CA LYS A 135 13.03 14.03 -0.32
C LYS A 135 14.36 13.69 0.37
N GLN A 136 15.34 13.15 -0.38
CA GLN A 136 16.63 12.82 0.20
C GLN A 136 17.43 14.07 0.62
N LYS A 137 17.47 15.11 -0.21
CA LYS A 137 18.13 16.38 0.17
C LYS A 137 17.43 17.02 1.35
N ALA A 138 16.10 16.95 1.40
CA ALA A 138 15.34 17.40 2.55
C ALA A 138 15.74 16.66 3.83
N LEU A 139 15.80 15.33 3.79
CA LEU A 139 16.25 14.50 4.91
C LEU A 139 17.69 14.83 5.33
N ASP A 140 18.61 15.05 4.39
CA ASP A 140 20.00 15.40 4.71
C ASP A 140 20.07 16.72 5.50
N LEU A 141 19.32 17.74 5.06
CA LEU A 141 19.23 19.04 5.73
C LEU A 141 18.54 18.96 7.10
N PHE A 142 17.45 18.20 7.21
CA PHE A 142 16.77 18.00 8.49
C PHE A 142 17.65 17.25 9.50
N ASN A 143 18.40 16.25 9.05
CA ASN A 143 19.34 15.51 9.90
C ASN A 143 20.55 16.37 10.32
N GLU A 144 20.88 17.42 9.57
CA GLU A 144 21.87 18.41 9.97
C GLU A 144 21.29 19.41 11.00
N SER A 145 20.00 19.78 10.86
CA SER A 145 19.33 20.72 11.78
C SER A 145 18.98 20.13 13.14
N LEU A 146 18.37 18.93 13.16
CA LEU A 146 17.84 18.29 14.37
C LEU A 146 18.82 18.26 15.56
N PRO A 147 20.10 17.85 15.41
CA PRO A 147 21.03 17.85 16.55
C PRO A 147 21.38 19.26 17.05
N LEU A 148 21.30 20.29 16.19
CA LEU A 148 21.49 21.68 16.61
C LEU A 148 20.31 22.14 17.47
N GLU A 149 19.08 21.85 17.04
CA GLU A 149 17.84 22.18 17.76
C GLU A 149 17.80 21.50 19.14
N GLN A 150 18.18 20.22 19.20
CA GLN A 150 18.30 19.47 20.45
C GLN A 150 19.37 20.04 21.39
N ALA A 151 20.53 20.41 20.85
CA ALA A 151 21.59 21.03 21.65
C ALA A 151 21.20 22.42 22.18
N LEU A 152 20.29 23.12 21.50
CA LEU A 152 19.73 24.41 21.91
C LEU A 152 18.51 24.26 22.84
N SER A 153 18.02 23.03 23.07
CA SER A 153 16.74 22.76 23.75
C SER A 153 15.56 23.52 23.13
N ASP A 154 15.60 23.72 21.82
CA ASP A 154 14.50 24.31 21.05
C ASP A 154 13.50 23.22 20.66
N HIS A 155 12.66 22.84 21.62
CA HIS A 155 11.68 21.77 21.44
C HIS A 155 10.62 22.06 20.38
N PHE A 156 10.36 23.34 20.07
CA PHE A 156 9.42 23.69 19.01
C PHE A 156 10.01 23.38 17.64
N SER A 157 11.22 23.86 17.37
CA SER A 157 11.92 23.58 16.11
C SER A 157 12.20 22.08 15.96
N GLU A 158 12.60 21.41 17.05
CA GLU A 158 12.77 19.96 17.10
C GLU A 158 11.49 19.23 16.65
N ALA A 159 10.32 19.59 17.20
CA ALA A 159 9.06 18.97 16.85
C ALA A 159 8.69 19.20 15.37
N VAL A 160 8.90 20.41 14.85
CA VAL A 160 8.68 20.75 13.44
C VAL A 160 9.58 19.93 12.53
N THR A 161 10.87 19.83 12.86
CA THR A 161 11.85 19.04 12.10
C THR A 161 11.51 17.56 12.12
N LEU A 162 11.17 17.00 13.29
CA LEU A 162 10.71 15.61 13.41
C LEU A 162 9.47 15.32 12.56
N ASN A 163 8.48 16.22 12.57
CA ASN A 163 7.28 16.10 11.75
C ASN A 163 7.60 16.16 10.25
N ASN A 164 8.54 17.00 9.84
CA ASN A 164 8.99 17.08 8.45
C ASN A 164 9.77 15.84 7.98
N ILE A 165 10.66 15.31 8.84
CA ILE A 165 11.36 14.04 8.60
C ILE A 165 10.35 12.90 8.48
N ALA A 166 9.36 12.87 9.38
CA ALA A 166 8.29 11.87 9.36
C ALA A 166 7.49 11.91 8.04
N GLY A 167 7.07 13.10 7.60
CA GLY A 167 6.41 13.28 6.30
C GLY A 167 7.26 12.81 5.13
N ALA A 168 8.56 13.14 5.13
CA ALA A 168 9.48 12.67 4.10
C ALA A 168 9.61 11.14 4.09
N TYR A 169 9.71 10.48 5.25
CA TYR A 169 9.72 9.01 5.32
C TYR A 169 8.38 8.39 4.90
N TYR A 170 7.26 9.03 5.22
CA TYR A 170 5.94 8.56 4.82
C TYR A 170 5.79 8.57 3.29
N ASP A 171 6.14 9.68 2.64
CA ASP A 171 6.11 9.81 1.17
C ASP A 171 7.04 8.81 0.46
N LEU A 172 8.11 8.43 1.14
CA LEU A 172 9.08 7.43 0.71
C LEU A 172 8.66 5.98 0.97
N GLY A 173 7.55 5.76 1.68
CA GLY A 173 7.01 4.43 2.00
C GLY A 173 7.64 3.74 3.22
N GLU A 174 8.47 4.45 3.99
CA GLU A 174 9.06 3.98 5.26
C GLU A 174 8.08 4.25 6.42
N THR A 175 6.89 3.65 6.34
CA THR A 175 5.71 3.95 7.19
C THR A 175 6.00 3.83 8.68
N GLN A 176 6.75 2.81 9.13
CA GLN A 176 7.06 2.64 10.55
C GLN A 176 7.93 3.78 11.11
N LYS A 177 8.96 4.20 10.36
CA LYS A 177 9.81 5.33 10.79
C LYS A 177 9.02 6.62 10.86
N ALA A 178 8.17 6.86 9.86
CA ALA A 178 7.28 8.00 9.85
C ALA A 178 6.36 7.99 11.07
N PHE A 179 5.76 6.84 11.38
CA PHE A 179 4.89 6.67 12.55
C PHE A 179 5.59 7.01 13.86
N ASP A 180 6.78 6.46 14.10
CA ASP A 180 7.55 6.69 15.33
C ASP A 180 7.93 8.17 15.50
N LEU A 181 8.30 8.84 14.41
CA LEU A 181 8.68 10.25 14.40
C LEU A 181 7.47 11.18 14.55
N PHE A 182 6.35 10.89 13.89
CA PHE A 182 5.12 11.64 14.10
C PHE A 182 4.64 11.54 15.55
N HIS A 183 4.77 10.38 16.19
CA HIS A 183 4.42 10.24 17.61
C HIS A 183 5.33 11.05 18.54
N GLN A 184 6.63 11.13 18.24
CA GLN A 184 7.58 11.99 18.97
C GLN A 184 7.20 13.47 18.81
N ALA A 185 6.99 13.92 17.56
CA ALA A 185 6.57 15.30 17.29
C ALA A 185 5.23 15.63 17.96
N LEU A 186 4.26 14.71 17.91
CA LEU A 186 2.94 14.88 18.54
C LEU A 186 3.06 15.10 20.05
N SER A 187 3.93 14.35 20.73
CA SER A 187 4.17 14.52 22.17
C SER A 187 4.70 15.92 22.46
N LEU A 188 5.71 16.37 21.71
CA LEU A 188 6.30 17.69 21.88
C LEU A 188 5.29 18.81 21.61
N PHE A 189 4.51 18.74 20.53
CA PHE A 189 3.48 19.76 20.25
C PHE A 189 2.40 19.83 21.32
N ARG A 190 2.01 18.69 21.91
CA ARG A 190 1.08 18.65 23.05
C ARG A 190 1.67 19.32 24.28
N ASP A 191 2.93 19.02 24.60
CA ASP A 191 3.63 19.60 25.75
C ASP A 191 3.82 21.12 25.59
N LEU A 192 4.03 21.58 24.35
CA LEU A 192 4.14 23.00 23.99
C LEU A 192 2.77 23.70 23.89
N GLY A 193 1.67 22.94 23.83
CA GLY A 193 0.32 23.47 23.60
C GLY A 193 0.09 24.03 22.19
N ASP A 194 0.91 23.64 21.21
CA ASP A 194 0.72 24.03 19.80
C ASP A 194 -0.37 23.20 19.14
N ARG A 195 -1.60 23.74 19.21
CA ARG A 195 -2.80 23.08 18.68
C ARG A 195 -2.80 22.94 17.16
N TYR A 196 -2.15 23.85 16.43
CA TYR A 196 -2.12 23.79 14.98
C TYR A 196 -1.27 22.62 14.52
N SER A 197 -0.03 22.55 15.01
CA SER A 197 0.89 21.46 14.67
C SER A 197 0.42 20.12 15.23
N GLU A 198 -0.19 20.11 16.43
CA GLU A 198 -0.87 18.91 16.95
C GLU A 198 -1.93 18.38 15.97
N ALA A 199 -2.81 19.25 15.47
CA ALA A 199 -3.85 18.87 14.51
C ALA A 199 -3.28 18.31 13.20
N MET A 200 -2.23 18.94 12.68
CA MET A 200 -1.54 18.46 11.48
C MET A 200 -0.92 17.08 11.69
N THR A 201 -0.20 16.87 12.79
CA THR A 201 0.44 15.59 13.10
C THR A 201 -0.59 14.49 13.33
N LEU A 202 -1.70 14.77 14.03
CA LEU A 202 -2.81 13.83 14.19
C LEU A 202 -3.40 13.42 12.84
N THR A 203 -3.58 14.39 11.92
CA THR A 203 -4.09 14.12 10.57
C THR A 203 -3.11 13.25 9.76
N ALA A 204 -1.80 13.48 9.89
CA ALA A 204 -0.78 12.64 9.25
C ALA A 204 -0.79 11.20 9.78
N ILE A 205 -0.92 11.02 11.10
CA ILE A 205 -1.07 9.69 11.72
C ILE A 205 -2.37 9.01 11.28
N GLY A 206 -3.47 9.76 11.18
CA GLY A 206 -4.72 9.27 10.59
C GLY A 206 -4.50 8.77 9.16
N GLY A 207 -3.73 9.51 8.35
CA GLY A 207 -3.32 9.11 6.99
C GLY A 207 -2.58 7.78 6.96
N ILE A 208 -1.65 7.56 7.89
CA ILE A 208 -0.95 6.28 8.04
C ILE A 208 -1.94 5.15 8.32
N TYR A 209 -2.86 5.32 9.28
CA TYR A 209 -3.85 4.27 9.58
C TYR A 209 -4.82 4.01 8.43
N THR A 210 -5.20 5.04 7.66
CA THR A 210 -6.00 4.87 6.44
C THR A 210 -5.24 4.01 5.42
N ALA A 211 -3.96 4.30 5.20
CA ALA A 211 -3.13 3.53 4.28
C ALA A 211 -2.93 2.06 4.72
N LEU A 212 -2.89 1.81 6.03
CA LEU A 212 -2.83 0.47 6.62
C LEU A 212 -4.19 -0.26 6.64
N GLY A 213 -5.28 0.39 6.25
CA GLY A 213 -6.63 -0.18 6.28
C GLY A 213 -7.28 -0.22 7.67
N GLU A 214 -6.66 0.39 8.67
CA GLU A 214 -7.12 0.46 10.06
C GLU A 214 -8.13 1.62 10.24
N LYS A 215 -9.26 1.51 9.54
CA LYS A 215 -10.26 2.57 9.35
C LYS A 215 -10.76 3.19 10.66
N GLN A 216 -11.06 2.39 11.68
CA GLN A 216 -11.54 2.90 12.97
C GLN A 216 -10.47 3.72 13.71
N LYS A 217 -9.19 3.33 13.64
CA LYS A 217 -8.10 4.10 14.24
C LYS A 217 -7.91 5.41 13.47
N ALA A 218 -7.88 5.36 12.14
CA ALA A 218 -7.79 6.55 11.30
C ALA A 218 -8.88 7.57 11.65
N LEU A 219 -10.13 7.12 11.74
CA LEU A 219 -11.28 7.95 12.12
C LEU A 219 -11.04 8.65 13.47
N SER A 220 -10.57 7.92 14.48
CA SER A 220 -10.30 8.49 15.81
C SER A 220 -9.25 9.61 15.79
N PHE A 221 -8.20 9.49 14.97
CA PHE A 221 -7.18 10.53 14.84
C PHE A 221 -7.68 11.76 14.10
N TYR A 222 -8.45 11.59 13.02
CA TYR A 222 -9.05 12.72 12.32
C TYR A 222 -10.12 13.44 13.15
N GLU A 223 -10.91 12.71 13.94
CA GLU A 223 -11.89 13.30 14.86
C GLU A 223 -11.22 14.09 16.00
N GLN A 224 -10.00 13.71 16.40
CA GLN A 224 -9.19 14.49 17.34
C GLN A 224 -8.61 15.77 16.71
N SER A 225 -8.22 15.76 15.43
CA SER A 225 -7.63 16.94 14.77
C SER A 225 -8.67 18.01 14.41
N LEU A 226 -9.88 17.59 14.02
CA LEU A 226 -10.96 18.50 13.60
C LEU A 226 -11.26 19.65 14.60
N PRO A 227 -11.50 19.40 15.91
CA PRO A 227 -11.76 20.48 16.86
C PRO A 227 -10.55 21.40 17.07
N LEU A 228 -9.33 20.91 16.88
CA LEU A 228 -8.11 21.72 16.99
C LEU A 228 -7.99 22.69 15.82
N PHE A 229 -8.19 22.24 14.58
CA PHE A 229 -8.24 23.12 13.40
C PHE A 229 -9.31 24.20 13.53
N ARG A 230 -10.51 23.83 14.01
CA ARG A 230 -11.59 24.79 14.31
C ARG A 230 -11.18 25.82 15.37
N ALA A 231 -10.50 25.38 16.42
CA ALA A 231 -10.09 26.25 17.53
C ALA A 231 -9.04 27.29 17.10
N VAL A 232 -8.14 26.93 16.18
CA VAL A 232 -7.13 27.85 15.62
C VAL A 232 -7.62 28.61 14.39
N GLY A 233 -8.82 28.31 13.89
CA GLY A 233 -9.44 28.98 12.75
C GLY A 233 -8.88 28.56 11.39
N ASP A 234 -8.18 27.43 11.31
CA ASP A 234 -7.57 26.93 10.08
C ASP A 234 -8.60 26.21 9.19
N ARG A 235 -9.16 26.94 8.23
CA ARG A 235 -10.20 26.43 7.32
C ARG A 235 -9.71 25.33 6.37
N PRO A 236 -8.53 25.47 5.73
CA PRO A 236 -7.96 24.38 4.93
C PRO A 236 -7.73 23.08 5.71
N GLY A 237 -7.19 23.16 6.93
CA GLY A 237 -7.02 22.00 7.80
C GLY A 237 -8.36 21.39 8.25
N GLU A 238 -9.34 22.24 8.60
CA GLU A 238 -10.71 21.78 8.89
C GLU A 238 -11.32 21.00 7.72
N ALA A 239 -11.26 21.54 6.50
CA ALA A 239 -11.77 20.89 5.30
C ALA A 239 -11.04 19.56 5.02
N THR A 240 -9.71 19.55 5.17
CA THR A 240 -8.89 18.34 4.98
C THR A 240 -9.27 17.22 5.97
N ALA A 241 -9.44 17.57 7.25
CA ALA A 241 -9.88 16.61 8.26
C ALA A 241 -11.29 16.09 7.97
N LEU A 242 -12.23 16.96 7.59
CA LEU A 242 -13.58 16.56 7.21
C LEU A 242 -13.60 15.64 5.98
N ASN A 243 -12.86 15.97 4.92
CA ASN A 243 -12.76 15.11 3.74
C ASN A 243 -12.17 13.73 4.08
N SER A 244 -11.15 13.69 4.95
CA SER A 244 -10.56 12.43 5.41
C SER A 244 -11.56 11.60 6.23
N ILE A 245 -12.32 12.23 7.13
CA ILE A 245 -13.40 11.56 7.89
C ILE A 245 -14.49 11.05 6.94
N GLY A 246 -14.90 11.85 5.96
CA GLY A 246 -15.88 11.48 4.94
C GLY A 246 -15.45 10.25 4.15
N SER A 247 -14.18 10.21 3.74
CA SER A 247 -13.59 9.07 3.04
C SER A 247 -13.57 7.82 3.90
N VAL A 248 -13.21 7.93 5.18
CA VAL A 248 -13.23 6.77 6.09
C VAL A 248 -14.65 6.25 6.32
N TYR A 249 -15.66 7.13 6.44
CA TYR A 249 -17.06 6.69 6.51
C TYR A 249 -17.53 6.01 5.22
N ASP A 250 -17.11 6.51 4.05
CA ASP A 250 -17.44 5.89 2.76
C ASP A 250 -16.84 4.48 2.67
N ASP A 251 -15.60 4.34 3.08
CA ASP A 251 -14.86 3.08 3.18
C ASP A 251 -15.45 2.09 4.18
N LEU A 252 -16.15 2.59 5.21
CA LEU A 252 -16.90 1.80 6.19
C LEU A 252 -18.33 1.48 5.74
N ASP A 253 -18.68 1.83 4.49
CA ASP A 253 -20.01 1.69 3.89
C ASP A 253 -21.12 2.52 4.59
N ASP A 254 -20.76 3.47 5.45
CA ASP A 254 -21.69 4.43 6.06
C ASP A 254 -21.87 5.65 5.16
N LYS A 255 -22.48 5.41 4.00
CA LYS A 255 -22.64 6.41 2.92
C LYS A 255 -23.37 7.67 3.37
N GLN A 256 -24.30 7.56 4.32
CA GLN A 256 -25.05 8.71 4.84
C GLN A 256 -24.16 9.63 5.68
N LYS A 257 -23.32 9.08 6.57
CA LYS A 257 -22.35 9.88 7.32
C LYS A 257 -21.28 10.47 6.42
N ALA A 258 -20.79 9.71 5.44
CA ALA A 258 -19.85 10.20 4.45
C ALA A 258 -20.38 11.46 3.74
N LEU A 259 -21.59 11.39 3.18
CA LEU A 259 -22.25 12.54 2.56
C LEU A 259 -22.42 13.72 3.52
N ALA A 260 -22.84 13.47 4.76
CA ALA A 260 -23.03 14.54 5.74
C ALA A 260 -21.72 15.28 6.05
N VAL A 261 -20.61 14.56 6.20
CA VAL A 261 -19.29 15.13 6.49
C VAL A 261 -18.70 15.82 5.26
N TYR A 262 -18.78 15.22 4.07
CA TYR A 262 -18.32 15.86 2.84
C TYR A 262 -19.07 17.17 2.54
N ASN A 263 -20.39 17.22 2.81
CA ASN A 263 -21.13 18.47 2.67
C ASN A 263 -20.66 19.55 3.67
N GLN A 264 -20.19 19.17 4.87
CA GLN A 264 -19.56 20.13 5.78
C GLN A 264 -18.24 20.66 5.21
N ALA A 265 -17.39 19.78 4.66
CA ALA A 265 -16.13 20.17 4.02
C ALA A 265 -16.38 21.14 2.87
N LEU A 266 -17.34 20.82 1.99
CA LEU A 266 -17.71 21.65 0.84
C LEU A 266 -18.14 23.07 1.24
N VAL A 267 -18.87 23.22 2.36
CA VAL A 267 -19.24 24.54 2.89
C VAL A 267 -18.01 25.31 3.37
N VAL A 268 -17.09 24.64 4.08
CA VAL A 268 -15.84 25.26 4.56
C VAL A 268 -14.99 25.73 3.39
N GLU A 269 -14.80 24.90 2.38
CA GLU A 269 -13.99 25.20 1.18
C GLU A 269 -14.56 26.37 0.38
N ARG A 270 -15.88 26.39 0.15
CA ARG A 270 -16.55 27.50 -0.53
C ARG A 270 -16.43 28.82 0.22
N VAL A 271 -16.56 28.80 1.55
CA VAL A 271 -16.38 29.99 2.40
C VAL A 271 -14.93 30.45 2.40
N ALA A 272 -13.97 29.52 2.39
CA ALA A 272 -12.54 29.82 2.31
C ALA A 272 -12.09 30.25 0.90
N GLY A 273 -12.89 30.02 -0.13
CA GLY A 273 -12.52 30.24 -1.53
C GLY A 273 -11.55 29.19 -2.08
N ASP A 274 -11.43 28.03 -1.43
CA ASP A 274 -10.59 26.93 -1.90
C ASP A 274 -11.29 26.17 -3.03
N ARG A 275 -11.09 26.66 -4.26
CA ARG A 275 -11.68 26.09 -5.47
C ARG A 275 -11.12 24.70 -5.81
N LEU A 276 -9.88 24.40 -5.42
CA LEU A 276 -9.27 23.11 -5.66
C LEU A 276 -9.87 22.05 -4.72
N GLY A 277 -9.96 22.37 -3.43
CA GLY A 277 -10.66 21.55 -2.44
C GLY A 277 -12.12 21.31 -2.85
N GLU A 278 -12.83 22.38 -3.21
CA GLU A 278 -14.23 22.30 -3.65
C GLU A 278 -14.43 21.30 -4.80
N ALA A 279 -13.58 21.36 -5.84
CA ALA A 279 -13.67 20.44 -6.97
C ALA A 279 -13.47 18.98 -6.54
N ARG A 280 -12.52 18.71 -5.63
CA ARG A 280 -12.22 17.37 -5.12
C ARG A 280 -13.38 16.84 -4.28
N THR A 281 -13.87 17.63 -3.32
CA THR A 281 -14.99 17.26 -2.46
C THR A 281 -16.27 17.00 -3.27
N LEU A 282 -16.56 17.80 -4.30
CA LEU A 282 -17.67 17.55 -5.21
C LEU A 282 -17.52 16.21 -5.94
N ASN A 283 -16.31 15.87 -6.39
CA ASN A 283 -16.04 14.57 -7.01
C ASN A 283 -16.21 13.41 -5.99
N ASP A 284 -15.79 13.58 -4.74
CA ASP A 284 -15.96 12.56 -3.71
C ASP A 284 -17.45 12.33 -3.37
N ILE A 285 -18.23 13.41 -3.22
CA ILE A 285 -19.68 13.33 -3.06
C ILE A 285 -20.34 12.61 -4.25
N GLY A 286 -19.90 12.93 -5.47
CA GLY A 286 -20.35 12.24 -6.67
C GLY A 286 -20.06 10.73 -6.63
N ALA A 287 -18.87 10.33 -6.20
CA ALA A 287 -18.48 8.93 -6.04
C ALA A 287 -19.34 8.18 -4.99
N VAL A 288 -19.71 8.85 -3.89
CA VAL A 288 -20.63 8.28 -2.90
C VAL A 288 -22.03 8.06 -3.51
N TYR A 289 -22.56 9.04 -4.24
CA TYR A 289 -23.85 8.87 -4.94
C TYR A 289 -23.79 7.81 -6.04
N TYR A 290 -22.65 7.64 -6.71
CA TYR A 290 -22.45 6.56 -7.67
C TYR A 290 -22.58 5.19 -7.02
N SER A 291 -21.96 5.02 -5.84
CA SER A 291 -22.04 3.79 -5.04
C SER A 291 -23.47 3.50 -4.58
N LEU A 292 -24.25 4.54 -4.29
CA LEU A 292 -25.70 4.46 -4.00
C LEU A 292 -26.57 4.24 -5.26
N ARG A 293 -25.97 4.16 -6.45
CA ARG A 293 -26.64 4.05 -7.75
C ARG A 293 -27.56 5.23 -8.07
N GLU A 294 -27.33 6.39 -7.45
CA GLU A 294 -28.04 7.63 -7.72
C GLU A 294 -27.36 8.41 -8.86
N TYR A 295 -27.42 7.84 -10.08
CA TYR A 295 -26.65 8.31 -11.23
C TYR A 295 -26.93 9.77 -11.63
N GLN A 296 -28.16 10.25 -11.48
CA GLN A 296 -28.47 11.65 -11.80
C GLN A 296 -27.81 12.62 -10.83
N LYS A 297 -27.81 12.33 -9.51
CA LYS A 297 -27.10 13.16 -8.53
C LYS A 297 -25.61 13.11 -8.77
N THR A 298 -25.08 11.93 -9.05
CA THR A 298 -23.67 11.72 -9.42
C THR A 298 -23.24 12.66 -10.56
N LEU A 299 -24.00 12.67 -11.67
CA LEU A 299 -23.71 13.53 -12.81
C LEU A 299 -23.79 15.02 -12.46
N ASN A 300 -24.72 15.43 -11.60
CA ASN A 300 -24.80 16.83 -11.17
C ASN A 300 -23.51 17.27 -10.46
N PHE A 301 -23.00 16.46 -9.52
CA PHE A 301 -21.76 16.77 -8.79
C PHE A 301 -20.53 16.74 -9.69
N PHE A 302 -20.41 15.76 -10.60
CA PHE A 302 -19.29 15.72 -11.56
C PHE A 302 -19.33 16.89 -12.55
N ASN A 303 -20.52 17.29 -13.02
CA ASN A 303 -20.69 18.45 -13.90
C ASN A 303 -20.38 19.77 -13.19
N GLU A 304 -20.51 19.82 -11.86
CA GLU A 304 -20.06 20.97 -11.06
C GLU A 304 -18.54 20.95 -10.85
N SER A 305 -17.95 19.80 -10.54
CA SER A 305 -16.50 19.65 -10.27
C SER A 305 -15.62 19.90 -11.52
N LEU A 306 -16.01 19.35 -12.68
CA LEU A 306 -15.21 19.39 -13.90
C LEU A 306 -14.81 20.81 -14.37
N PRO A 307 -15.73 21.80 -14.49
CA PRO A 307 -15.36 23.15 -14.88
C PRO A 307 -14.46 23.85 -13.85
N ILE A 308 -14.60 23.51 -12.55
CA ILE A 308 -13.75 24.07 -11.50
C ILE A 308 -12.33 23.53 -11.65
N SER A 309 -12.17 22.21 -11.79
CA SER A 309 -10.88 21.56 -12.04
C SER A 309 -10.16 22.17 -13.24
N ARG A 310 -10.88 22.39 -14.36
CA ARG A 310 -10.36 23.07 -15.55
C ARG A 310 -9.93 24.52 -15.27
N ALA A 311 -10.74 25.28 -14.53
CA ALA A 311 -10.46 26.68 -14.26
C ALA A 311 -9.25 26.88 -13.34
N VAL A 312 -9.03 25.99 -12.38
CA VAL A 312 -7.86 26.02 -11.49
C VAL A 312 -6.62 25.32 -12.06
N GLY A 313 -6.75 24.70 -13.24
CA GLY A 313 -5.66 23.98 -13.90
C GLY A 313 -5.38 22.60 -13.31
N ASP A 314 -6.27 22.02 -12.52
CA ASP A 314 -6.11 20.65 -11.98
C ASP A 314 -6.39 19.60 -13.05
N ARG A 315 -5.38 19.33 -13.88
CA ARG A 315 -5.46 18.37 -14.99
C ARG A 315 -5.63 16.93 -14.49
N ALA A 316 -5.08 16.60 -13.33
CA ALA A 316 -5.23 15.27 -12.73
C ALA A 316 -6.67 15.07 -12.21
N GLY A 317 -7.23 16.08 -11.52
CA GLY A 317 -8.63 16.12 -11.09
C GLY A 317 -9.60 16.09 -12.27
N GLU A 318 -9.29 16.80 -13.36
CA GLU A 318 -10.05 16.73 -14.61
C GLU A 318 -10.10 15.29 -15.16
N ALA A 319 -8.95 14.63 -15.31
CA ALA A 319 -8.90 13.26 -15.82
C ALA A 319 -9.68 12.28 -14.93
N SER A 320 -9.52 12.38 -13.61
CA SER A 320 -10.27 11.57 -12.64
C SER A 320 -11.79 11.77 -12.76
N THR A 321 -12.25 13.02 -12.86
CA THR A 321 -13.68 13.35 -13.02
C THR A 321 -14.24 12.81 -14.33
N LEU A 322 -13.45 12.84 -15.42
CA LEU A 322 -13.83 12.27 -16.72
C LEU A 322 -13.94 10.73 -16.65
N VAL A 323 -13.02 10.03 -15.99
CA VAL A 323 -13.13 8.57 -15.75
C VAL A 323 -14.39 8.25 -14.96
N ASN A 324 -14.65 9.01 -13.89
CA ASN A 324 -15.82 8.77 -13.05
C ASN A 324 -17.12 9.04 -13.83
N THR A 325 -17.16 10.08 -14.67
CA THR A 325 -18.29 10.40 -15.56
C THR A 325 -18.52 9.29 -16.59
N GLY A 326 -17.45 8.78 -17.22
CA GLY A 326 -17.54 7.63 -18.12
C GLY A 326 -18.10 6.38 -17.43
N SER A 327 -17.76 6.17 -16.15
CA SER A 327 -18.27 5.05 -15.34
C SER A 327 -19.77 5.15 -15.11
N VAL A 328 -20.32 6.37 -14.96
CA VAL A 328 -21.77 6.61 -14.88
C VAL A 328 -22.45 6.26 -16.19
N PHE A 329 -21.95 6.77 -17.32
CA PHE A 329 -22.54 6.46 -18.64
C PHE A 329 -22.45 4.97 -18.98
N SER A 330 -21.37 4.30 -18.58
CA SER A 330 -21.26 2.85 -18.75
C SER A 330 -22.33 2.10 -17.94
N ALA A 331 -22.59 2.52 -16.70
CA ALA A 331 -23.62 1.95 -15.85
C ALA A 331 -25.05 2.22 -16.36
N LEU A 332 -25.27 3.37 -17.01
CA LEU A 332 -26.53 3.71 -17.69
C LEU A 332 -26.72 2.99 -19.04
N GLY A 333 -25.72 2.23 -19.51
CA GLY A 333 -25.76 1.54 -20.80
C GLY A 333 -25.38 2.42 -22.00
N GLU A 334 -25.00 3.68 -21.78
CA GLU A 334 -24.58 4.63 -22.82
C GLU A 334 -23.09 4.43 -23.17
N LYS A 335 -22.77 3.24 -23.71
CA LYS A 335 -21.39 2.77 -23.92
C LYS A 335 -20.53 3.69 -24.78
N ASN A 336 -21.08 4.26 -25.86
CA ASN A 336 -20.33 5.18 -26.73
C ASN A 336 -19.96 6.47 -26.00
N LYS A 337 -20.88 7.06 -25.21
CA LYS A 337 -20.56 8.24 -24.40
C LYS A 337 -19.52 7.91 -23.34
N ALA A 338 -19.60 6.73 -22.72
CA ALA A 338 -18.58 6.29 -21.77
C ALA A 338 -17.17 6.26 -22.41
N LEU A 339 -17.05 5.68 -23.61
CA LEU A 339 -15.79 5.66 -24.36
C LEU A 339 -15.29 7.08 -24.70
N ASP A 340 -16.16 8.02 -25.08
CA ASP A 340 -15.77 9.40 -25.36
C ASP A 340 -15.13 10.08 -24.13
N PHE A 341 -15.71 9.88 -22.94
CA PHE A 341 -15.16 10.39 -21.69
C PHE A 341 -13.85 9.69 -21.31
N TYR A 342 -13.76 8.36 -21.46
CA TYR A 342 -12.53 7.63 -21.18
C TYR A 342 -11.40 7.99 -22.13
N HIS A 343 -11.65 8.20 -23.43
CA HIS A 343 -10.60 8.63 -24.36
C HIS A 343 -10.07 10.03 -24.04
N GLN A 344 -10.94 10.95 -23.60
CA GLN A 344 -10.50 12.25 -23.08
C GLN A 344 -9.59 12.07 -21.86
N ALA A 345 -10.02 11.27 -20.87
CA ALA A 345 -9.20 10.98 -19.68
C ALA A 345 -7.87 10.28 -20.02
N LEU A 346 -7.86 9.38 -21.00
CA LEU A 346 -6.67 8.67 -21.47
C LEU A 346 -5.66 9.63 -22.10
N SER A 347 -6.14 10.57 -22.91
CA SER A 347 -5.29 11.61 -23.51
C SER A 347 -4.62 12.47 -22.43
N ILE A 348 -5.39 12.89 -21.42
CA ILE A 348 -4.87 13.72 -20.32
C ILE A 348 -3.89 12.91 -19.48
N SER A 349 -4.26 11.70 -19.02
CA SER A 349 -3.40 10.87 -18.18
C SER A 349 -2.07 10.53 -18.85
N ARG A 350 -2.07 10.25 -20.17
CA ARG A 350 -0.84 10.09 -20.95
C ARG A 350 -0.01 11.36 -21.04
N SER A 351 -0.62 12.52 -21.26
CA SER A 351 0.11 13.80 -21.25
C SER A 351 0.74 14.10 -19.89
N LEU A 352 0.07 13.70 -18.81
CA LEU A 352 0.54 13.84 -17.43
C LEU A 352 1.52 12.74 -17.02
N ARG A 353 1.71 11.70 -17.86
CA ARG A 353 2.38 10.45 -17.51
C ARG A 353 1.87 9.85 -16.19
N ASN A 354 0.60 10.06 -15.89
CA ASN A 354 -0.04 9.56 -14.68
C ASN A 354 -0.49 8.11 -14.91
N LEU A 355 0.40 7.19 -14.60
CA LEU A 355 0.23 5.75 -14.76
C LEU A 355 -1.00 5.20 -14.03
N PHE A 356 -1.36 5.76 -12.87
CA PHE A 356 -2.51 5.29 -12.09
C PHE A 356 -3.82 5.57 -12.82
N ILE A 357 -4.03 6.82 -13.26
CA ILE A 357 -5.22 7.19 -14.01
C ILE A 357 -5.24 6.49 -15.37
N GLU A 358 -4.09 6.34 -16.03
CA GLU A 358 -3.98 5.64 -17.32
C GLU A 358 -4.43 4.18 -17.19
N ALA A 359 -3.88 3.42 -16.24
CA ALA A 359 -4.26 2.02 -16.03
C ALA A 359 -5.75 1.86 -15.72
N LYS A 360 -6.29 2.72 -14.83
CA LYS A 360 -7.72 2.74 -14.49
C LYS A 360 -8.58 3.04 -15.72
N THR A 361 -8.18 4.02 -16.53
CA THR A 361 -8.92 4.40 -17.74
C THR A 361 -8.94 3.28 -18.76
N LEU A 362 -7.79 2.66 -19.03
CA LEU A 362 -7.67 1.53 -19.95
C LEU A 362 -8.49 0.32 -19.50
N TYR A 363 -8.50 0.02 -18.20
CA TYR A 363 -9.37 -1.02 -17.63
C TYR A 363 -10.84 -0.74 -17.93
N HIS A 364 -11.31 0.48 -17.68
CA HIS A 364 -12.72 0.83 -17.95
C HIS A 364 -13.07 0.84 -19.44
N ILE A 365 -12.15 1.23 -20.33
CA ILE A 365 -12.32 1.09 -21.78
C ILE A 365 -12.46 -0.39 -22.13
N ALA A 366 -11.58 -1.25 -21.61
CA ALA A 366 -11.62 -2.68 -21.86
C ALA A 366 -12.94 -3.31 -21.40
N VAL A 367 -13.48 -2.89 -20.26
CA VAL A 367 -14.80 -3.33 -19.77
C VAL A 367 -15.90 -2.95 -20.77
N VAL A 368 -15.92 -1.70 -21.24
CA VAL A 368 -16.93 -1.25 -22.22
C VAL A 368 -16.79 -1.95 -23.56
N GLU A 369 -15.57 -2.13 -24.07
CA GLU A 369 -15.31 -2.87 -25.31
C GLU A 369 -15.71 -4.34 -25.19
N ASN A 370 -15.52 -4.96 -24.02
CA ASN A 370 -16.03 -6.29 -23.74
C ASN A 370 -17.57 -6.35 -23.77
N ASP A 371 -18.24 -5.37 -23.16
CA ASP A 371 -19.72 -5.28 -23.16
C ASP A 371 -20.28 -5.09 -24.58
N LEU A 372 -19.52 -4.43 -25.46
CA LEU A 372 -19.82 -4.30 -26.88
C LEU A 372 -19.48 -5.56 -27.70
N GLY A 373 -18.88 -6.58 -27.09
CA GLY A 373 -18.50 -7.85 -27.71
C GLY A 373 -17.12 -7.86 -28.39
N ASN A 374 -16.35 -6.78 -28.28
CA ASN A 374 -15.06 -6.57 -28.94
C ASN A 374 -13.90 -7.15 -28.11
N LEU A 375 -13.88 -8.47 -27.92
CA LEU A 375 -12.90 -9.15 -27.03
C LEU A 375 -11.44 -8.82 -27.33
N ALA A 376 -11.06 -8.74 -28.62
CA ALA A 376 -9.69 -8.43 -29.01
C ALA A 376 -9.29 -6.99 -28.66
N LYS A 377 -10.21 -6.03 -28.79
CA LYS A 377 -9.97 -4.64 -28.37
C LYS A 377 -9.86 -4.55 -26.85
N ALA A 378 -10.80 -5.18 -26.14
CA ALA A 378 -10.76 -5.26 -24.68
C ALA A 378 -9.42 -5.83 -24.18
N LEU A 379 -8.90 -6.88 -24.81
CA LEU A 379 -7.59 -7.43 -24.47
C LEU A 379 -6.44 -6.47 -24.81
N ASN A 380 -6.50 -5.77 -25.95
CA ASN A 380 -5.49 -4.79 -26.36
C ASN A 380 -5.42 -3.57 -25.43
N ASP A 381 -6.53 -3.17 -24.81
CA ASP A 381 -6.56 -2.09 -23.81
C ASP A 381 -6.18 -2.59 -22.41
N LEU A 382 -6.60 -3.80 -22.04
CA LEU A 382 -6.31 -4.37 -20.72
C LEU A 382 -4.84 -4.80 -20.56
N SER A 383 -4.17 -5.24 -21.63
CA SER A 383 -2.78 -5.71 -21.56
C SER A 383 -1.80 -4.61 -21.14
N PRO A 384 -1.84 -3.38 -21.71
CA PRO A 384 -1.08 -2.25 -21.21
C PRO A 384 -1.48 -1.85 -19.79
N ALA A 385 -2.78 -1.88 -19.44
CA ALA A 385 -3.24 -1.57 -18.09
C ALA A 385 -2.60 -2.51 -17.05
N LEU A 386 -2.59 -3.82 -17.32
CA LEU A 386 -1.95 -4.83 -16.46
C LEU A 386 -0.44 -4.60 -16.36
N SER A 387 0.21 -4.25 -17.47
CA SER A 387 1.65 -3.93 -17.49
C SER A 387 1.98 -2.71 -16.62
N ILE A 388 1.12 -1.69 -16.64
CA ILE A 388 1.27 -0.49 -15.80
C ILE A 388 1.05 -0.84 -14.33
N VAL A 389 0.01 -1.61 -14.01
CA VAL A 389 -0.26 -2.08 -12.63
C VAL A 389 0.95 -2.84 -12.08
N GLU A 390 1.57 -3.71 -12.89
CA GLU A 390 2.79 -4.42 -12.50
C GLU A 390 4.00 -3.49 -12.37
N ALA A 391 4.13 -2.46 -13.21
CA ALA A 391 5.21 -1.48 -13.05
C ALA A 391 5.04 -0.64 -11.78
N LEU A 392 3.81 -0.27 -11.43
CA LEU A 392 3.50 0.48 -10.21
C LEU A 392 3.73 -0.36 -8.95
N ARG A 393 3.40 -1.65 -9.01
CA ARG A 393 3.64 -2.64 -7.94
C ARG A 393 5.09 -2.66 -7.46
N VAL A 394 6.06 -2.69 -8.39
CA VAL A 394 7.49 -2.76 -8.06
C VAL A 394 7.95 -1.54 -7.26
N LYS A 395 7.27 -0.40 -7.42
CA LYS A 395 7.61 0.86 -6.76
C LYS A 395 7.12 0.97 -5.31
N ILE A 396 6.17 0.14 -4.90
CA ILE A 396 5.62 0.15 -3.53
C ILE A 396 6.58 -0.60 -2.59
N GLY A 397 7.36 0.14 -1.81
CA GLY A 397 8.36 -0.42 -0.89
C GLY A 397 7.74 -1.19 0.29
N SER A 398 6.67 -0.64 0.89
CA SER A 398 5.99 -1.25 2.04
C SER A 398 5.31 -2.58 1.66
N HIS A 399 5.51 -3.59 2.50
CA HIS A 399 4.93 -4.92 2.29
C HIS A 399 3.40 -4.90 2.44
N GLU A 400 2.89 -4.24 3.48
CA GLU A 400 1.46 -4.13 3.78
C GLU A 400 0.73 -3.34 2.69
N LEU A 401 1.31 -2.23 2.23
CA LEU A 401 0.74 -1.43 1.15
C LEU A 401 0.74 -2.20 -0.18
N ARG A 402 1.72 -3.08 -0.42
CA ARG A 402 1.72 -3.99 -1.58
C ARG A 402 0.55 -4.97 -1.52
N SER A 403 0.27 -5.56 -0.36
CA SER A 403 -0.85 -6.52 -0.21
C SER A 403 -2.21 -5.85 -0.38
N SER A 404 -2.41 -4.66 0.22
CA SER A 404 -3.62 -3.85 -0.02
C SER A 404 -3.75 -3.41 -1.49
N TYR A 405 -2.63 -3.04 -2.13
CA TYR A 405 -2.61 -2.77 -3.56
C TYR A 405 -3.01 -4.00 -4.39
N PHE A 406 -2.56 -5.22 -4.06
CA PHE A 406 -2.98 -6.43 -4.77
C PHE A 406 -4.46 -6.71 -4.67
N ALA A 407 -5.02 -6.59 -3.46
CA ALA A 407 -6.46 -6.76 -3.27
C ALA A 407 -7.25 -5.81 -4.19
N SER A 408 -6.77 -4.56 -4.36
CA SER A 408 -7.39 -3.60 -5.27
C SER A 408 -7.22 -3.90 -6.76
N MET A 409 -6.20 -4.68 -7.14
CA MET A 409 -5.83 -4.96 -8.54
C MET A 409 -6.27 -6.36 -9.02
N GLN A 410 -6.78 -7.22 -8.14
CA GLN A 410 -7.24 -8.57 -8.49
C GLN A 410 -8.22 -8.59 -9.67
N ASN A 411 -9.10 -7.59 -9.76
CA ASN A 411 -10.06 -7.46 -10.85
C ASN A 411 -9.41 -7.32 -12.24
N TYR A 412 -8.19 -6.79 -12.34
CA TYR A 412 -7.46 -6.71 -13.62
C TYR A 412 -7.05 -8.11 -14.09
N TYR A 413 -6.54 -8.92 -13.17
CA TYR A 413 -6.11 -10.29 -13.45
C TYR A 413 -7.29 -11.18 -13.80
N ASP A 414 -8.34 -11.15 -12.99
CA ASP A 414 -9.55 -11.95 -13.21
C ASP A 414 -10.18 -11.63 -14.58
N PHE A 415 -10.26 -10.34 -14.93
CA PHE A 415 -10.80 -9.91 -16.22
C PHE A 415 -9.89 -10.30 -17.39
N TYR A 416 -8.57 -10.18 -17.21
CA TYR A 416 -7.59 -10.59 -18.24
C TYR A 416 -7.67 -12.09 -18.52
N ILE A 417 -7.76 -12.90 -17.46
CA ILE A 417 -7.94 -14.35 -17.57
C ILE A 417 -9.24 -14.67 -18.32
N ASP A 418 -10.37 -14.05 -17.96
CA ASP A 418 -11.66 -14.30 -18.65
C ASP A 418 -11.58 -13.97 -20.15
N LEU A 419 -11.01 -12.81 -20.51
CA LEU A 419 -10.84 -12.41 -21.90
C LEU A 419 -9.96 -13.41 -22.68
N GLN A 420 -8.82 -13.80 -22.11
CA GLN A 420 -7.92 -14.78 -22.69
C GLN A 420 -8.62 -16.14 -22.89
N MET A 421 -9.37 -16.61 -21.90
CA MET A 421 -10.07 -17.89 -21.97
C MET A 421 -11.22 -17.89 -23.00
N ARG A 422 -11.95 -16.77 -23.12
CA ARG A 422 -12.99 -16.61 -24.15
C ARG A 422 -12.39 -16.50 -25.55
N LEU A 423 -11.23 -15.87 -25.70
CA LEU A 423 -10.48 -15.86 -26.95
C LEU A 423 -9.91 -17.23 -27.28
N HIS A 424 -9.39 -17.99 -26.31
CA HIS A 424 -8.95 -19.37 -26.49
C HIS A 424 -10.06 -20.25 -27.08
N LYS A 425 -11.30 -20.11 -26.60
CA LYS A 425 -12.46 -20.83 -27.15
C LYS A 425 -12.73 -20.52 -28.63
N ARG A 426 -12.40 -19.31 -29.09
CA ARG A 426 -12.52 -18.90 -30.50
C ARG A 426 -11.27 -19.26 -31.31
N GLN A 427 -10.09 -19.23 -30.69
CA GLN A 427 -8.77 -19.42 -31.29
C GLN A 427 -7.90 -20.35 -30.41
N PRO A 428 -8.14 -21.67 -30.44
CA PRO A 428 -7.45 -22.59 -29.52
C PRO A 428 -5.92 -22.62 -29.71
N SER A 429 -5.45 -22.38 -30.92
CA SER A 429 -4.03 -22.44 -31.29
C SER A 429 -3.24 -21.15 -31.02
N ALA A 430 -3.88 -20.08 -30.54
CA ALA A 430 -3.26 -18.77 -30.37
C ALA A 430 -2.49 -18.59 -29.05
N GLY A 431 -2.32 -19.65 -28.24
CA GLY A 431 -1.52 -19.61 -27.01
C GLY A 431 -2.21 -18.98 -25.79
N HIS A 432 -3.42 -18.44 -25.94
CA HIS A 432 -4.20 -17.79 -24.87
C HIS A 432 -4.31 -18.58 -23.56
N VAL A 433 -4.39 -19.92 -23.63
CA VAL A 433 -4.49 -20.76 -22.42
C VAL A 433 -3.23 -20.69 -21.55
N ALA A 434 -2.06 -20.56 -22.16
CA ALA A 434 -0.79 -20.43 -21.45
C ALA A 434 -0.63 -19.01 -20.87
N GLU A 435 -1.08 -17.98 -21.60
CA GLU A 435 -1.08 -16.60 -21.12
C GLU A 435 -2.01 -16.42 -19.91
N ALA A 436 -3.20 -17.04 -19.94
CA ALA A 436 -4.14 -17.01 -18.83
C ALA A 436 -3.59 -17.72 -17.58
N LEU A 437 -3.00 -18.91 -17.73
CA LEU A 437 -2.31 -19.62 -16.64
C LEU A 437 -1.18 -18.75 -16.05
N GLN A 438 -0.36 -18.15 -16.91
CA GLN A 438 0.74 -17.31 -16.45
C GLN A 438 0.24 -16.04 -15.73
N ALA A 439 -0.88 -15.46 -16.17
CA ALA A 439 -1.53 -14.35 -15.47
C ALA A 439 -2.05 -14.77 -14.09
N SER A 440 -2.62 -15.97 -13.97
CA SER A 440 -3.02 -16.56 -12.69
C SER A 440 -1.83 -16.73 -11.75
N GLU A 441 -0.74 -17.34 -12.22
CA GLU A 441 0.51 -17.47 -11.45
C GLU A 441 1.11 -16.11 -11.07
N ARG A 442 1.05 -15.09 -11.95
CA ARG A 442 1.48 -13.70 -11.62
C ARG A 442 0.67 -13.08 -10.49
N GLY A 443 -0.65 -13.29 -10.51
CA GLY A 443 -1.54 -12.83 -9.45
C GLY A 443 -1.27 -13.53 -8.12
N ARG A 444 -0.76 -14.77 -8.14
CA ARG A 444 -0.68 -15.67 -6.96
C ARG A 444 0.69 -15.90 -6.38
N ALA A 445 1.77 -15.72 -7.15
CA ALA A 445 3.14 -16.08 -6.75
C ALA A 445 3.63 -15.38 -5.45
N ARG A 446 2.84 -14.47 -4.87
CA ARG A 446 3.16 -13.75 -3.63
C ARG A 446 2.59 -14.35 -2.35
N SER A 447 1.61 -15.26 -2.40
CA SER A 447 1.09 -15.93 -1.19
C SER A 447 2.14 -16.82 -0.49
N LEU A 448 3.14 -17.34 -1.22
CA LEU A 448 4.28 -18.03 -0.60
C LEU A 448 5.20 -17.07 0.18
N LEU A 449 5.37 -15.84 -0.29
CA LEU A 449 6.31 -14.89 0.29
C LEU A 449 5.77 -14.23 1.55
N GLU A 450 4.46 -13.99 1.57
CA GLU A 450 3.73 -13.60 2.77
C GLU A 450 3.90 -14.69 3.84
N LEU A 451 3.71 -15.97 3.48
CA LEU A 451 3.95 -17.11 4.38
C LEU A 451 5.41 -17.25 4.86
N LEU A 452 6.40 -17.01 3.98
CA LEU A 452 7.83 -17.10 4.36
C LEU A 452 8.28 -15.92 5.23
N THR A 453 7.71 -14.73 5.01
CA THR A 453 7.95 -13.54 5.84
C THR A 453 7.32 -13.69 7.22
N GLU A 454 6.08 -14.19 7.29
CA GLU A 454 5.39 -14.52 8.55
C GLU A 454 6.08 -15.66 9.32
N ALA A 455 6.69 -16.62 8.61
CA ALA A 455 7.48 -17.69 9.22
C ALA A 455 8.80 -17.21 9.86
N GLY A 456 9.16 -15.92 9.72
CA GLY A 456 10.37 -15.33 10.27
C GLY A 456 11.64 -15.77 9.55
N ALA A 457 11.55 -16.17 8.28
CA ALA A 457 12.73 -16.42 7.47
C ALA A 457 13.49 -15.10 7.28
N ASP A 458 14.77 -15.05 7.67
CA ASP A 458 15.63 -13.91 7.38
C ASP A 458 15.90 -13.86 5.87
N ILE A 459 14.99 -13.20 5.15
CA ILE A 459 15.03 -13.07 3.68
C ILE A 459 16.32 -12.38 3.20
N ARG A 460 17.05 -11.67 4.08
CA ARG A 460 18.27 -10.90 3.75
C ARG A 460 19.57 -11.64 4.07
N GLN A 461 19.49 -12.88 4.55
CA GLN A 461 20.67 -13.64 4.90
C GLN A 461 21.56 -13.89 3.66
N GLY A 462 22.77 -13.35 3.67
CA GLY A 462 23.77 -13.52 2.61
C GLY A 462 23.79 -12.45 1.51
N VAL A 463 22.97 -11.39 1.61
CA VAL A 463 23.01 -10.27 0.65
C VAL A 463 24.02 -9.21 1.09
N ASP A 464 24.77 -8.65 0.15
CA ASP A 464 25.64 -7.50 0.43
C ASP A 464 24.78 -6.32 0.94
N PRO A 465 24.97 -5.87 2.19
CA PRO A 465 24.21 -4.75 2.75
C PRO A 465 24.31 -3.48 1.90
N LYS A 466 25.40 -3.29 1.15
CA LYS A 466 25.58 -2.15 0.26
C LYS A 466 24.66 -2.21 -0.96
N LEU A 467 24.44 -3.40 -1.53
CA LEU A 467 23.53 -3.57 -2.67
C LEU A 467 22.08 -3.35 -2.25
N VAL A 468 21.67 -3.87 -1.10
CA VAL A 468 20.33 -3.62 -0.54
C VAL A 468 20.12 -2.14 -0.23
N ALA A 469 21.14 -1.47 0.33
CA ALA A 469 21.09 -0.04 0.57
C ALA A 469 20.97 0.76 -0.73
N ARG A 470 21.69 0.36 -1.80
CA ARG A 470 21.63 1.01 -3.11
C ARG A 470 20.29 0.76 -3.81
N GLU A 471 19.76 -0.46 -3.77
CA GLU A 471 18.42 -0.81 -4.27
C GLU A 471 17.37 0.08 -3.63
N ARG A 472 17.36 0.17 -2.29
CA ARG A 472 16.48 1.08 -1.55
C ARG A 472 16.68 2.53 -1.96
N ALA A 473 17.91 3.02 -2.00
CA ALA A 473 18.18 4.42 -2.37
C ALA A 473 17.64 4.77 -3.77
N LEU A 474 17.83 3.88 -4.75
CA LEU A 474 17.31 4.06 -6.11
C LEU A 474 15.78 4.01 -6.16
N GLN A 475 15.15 3.11 -5.38
CA GLN A 475 13.69 3.05 -5.27
C GLN A 475 13.12 4.36 -4.69
N LEU A 476 13.75 4.89 -3.63
CA LEU A 476 13.36 6.17 -3.01
C LEU A 476 13.49 7.33 -4.01
N GLN A 477 14.58 7.38 -4.77
CA GLN A 477 14.80 8.38 -5.82
C GLN A 477 13.76 8.26 -6.95
N LEU A 478 13.44 7.06 -7.40
CA LEU A 478 12.42 6.83 -8.43
C LEU A 478 11.03 7.31 -7.99
N ASN A 479 10.64 7.02 -6.74
CA ASN A 479 9.36 7.47 -6.19
C ASN A 479 9.29 8.99 -6.11
N ALA A 480 10.38 9.61 -5.63
CA ALA A 480 10.52 11.06 -5.56
C ALA A 480 10.44 11.73 -6.96
N SER A 481 11.18 11.24 -7.95
CA SER A 481 11.17 11.80 -9.31
C SER A 481 9.84 11.57 -10.03
N ALA A 482 9.15 10.45 -9.77
CA ALA A 482 7.80 10.20 -10.30
C ALA A 482 6.76 11.18 -9.73
N GLN A 483 6.79 11.46 -8.43
CA GLN A 483 5.92 12.49 -7.83
C GLN A 483 6.21 13.89 -8.40
N ARG A 484 7.49 14.25 -8.53
CA ARG A 484 7.90 15.52 -9.14
C ARG A 484 7.40 15.65 -10.58
N GLN A 485 7.44 14.57 -11.35
CA GLN A 485 6.89 14.54 -12.71
C GLN A 485 5.38 14.82 -12.71
N ILE A 486 4.60 14.20 -11.82
CA ILE A 486 3.15 14.46 -11.75
C ILE A 486 2.88 15.92 -11.42
N GLN A 487 3.56 16.48 -10.43
CA GLN A 487 3.38 17.89 -10.04
C GLN A 487 3.76 18.85 -11.16
N LEU A 488 4.91 18.63 -11.81
CA LEU A 488 5.37 19.45 -12.93
C LEU A 488 4.38 19.43 -14.09
N LEU A 489 3.94 18.23 -14.49
CA LEU A 489 3.06 18.07 -15.65
C LEU A 489 1.62 18.52 -15.37
N SER A 490 1.21 18.61 -14.10
CA SER A 490 -0.11 19.11 -13.69
C SER A 490 -0.23 20.63 -13.79
N GLY A 491 0.89 21.37 -13.84
CA GLY A 491 0.92 22.83 -14.00
C GLY A 491 1.55 23.30 -15.31
N PRO A 492 1.72 24.62 -15.51
CA PRO A 492 2.46 25.17 -16.64
C PRO A 492 3.94 24.72 -16.62
N HIS A 493 4.42 24.11 -17.69
CA HIS A 493 5.79 23.60 -17.83
C HIS A 493 6.31 23.74 -19.26
N THR A 494 7.63 23.66 -19.45
CA THR A 494 8.25 23.57 -20.77
C THR A 494 8.50 22.11 -21.18
N GLU A 495 8.57 21.85 -22.48
CA GLU A 495 8.94 20.51 -22.98
C GLU A 495 10.33 20.08 -22.50
N GLU A 496 11.26 21.01 -22.35
CA GLU A 496 12.60 20.72 -21.82
C GLU A 496 12.54 20.21 -20.38
N GLN A 497 11.73 20.83 -19.52
CA GLN A 497 11.55 20.38 -18.13
C GLN A 497 10.91 18.99 -18.07
N ALA A 498 9.89 18.74 -18.90
CA ALA A 498 9.23 17.44 -18.99
C ALA A 498 10.19 16.34 -19.50
N ASN A 499 11.02 16.64 -20.50
CA ASN A 499 12.00 15.72 -21.04
C ASN A 499 13.16 15.46 -20.07
N ALA A 500 13.58 16.47 -19.30
CA ALA A 500 14.62 16.32 -18.30
C ALA A 500 14.21 15.35 -17.18
N ILE A 501 13.03 15.54 -16.58
CA ILE A 501 12.54 14.64 -15.51
C ILE A 501 12.25 13.23 -16.04
N ALA A 502 11.78 13.12 -17.29
CA ALA A 502 11.61 11.83 -17.96
C ALA A 502 12.94 11.07 -18.09
N LYS A 503 13.98 11.75 -18.58
CA LYS A 503 15.31 11.18 -18.75
C LYS A 503 15.93 10.79 -17.40
N GLU A 504 15.70 11.59 -16.35
CA GLU A 504 16.12 11.26 -14.98
C GLU A 504 15.48 9.94 -14.52
N ILE A 505 14.15 9.81 -14.65
CA ILE A 505 13.43 8.58 -14.30
C ILE A 505 13.92 7.38 -15.11
N ASP A 506 14.16 7.52 -16.41
CA ASP A 506 14.67 6.44 -17.27
C ASP A 506 16.08 5.99 -16.84
N THR A 507 16.94 6.96 -16.49
CA THR A 507 18.30 6.68 -15.99
C THR A 507 18.24 5.93 -14.66
N LEU A 508 17.46 6.44 -13.70
CA LEU A 508 17.27 5.81 -12.40
C LEU A 508 16.65 4.40 -12.52
N THR A 509 15.72 4.22 -13.46
CA THR A 509 15.09 2.92 -13.73
C THR A 509 16.12 1.93 -14.26
N THR A 510 16.99 2.38 -15.17
CA THR A 510 18.08 1.56 -15.72
C THR A 510 19.08 1.16 -14.62
N GLU A 511 19.50 2.10 -13.78
CA GLU A 511 20.38 1.81 -12.63
C GLU A 511 19.73 0.83 -11.66
N PHE A 512 18.43 1.02 -11.36
CA PHE A 512 17.68 0.13 -10.48
C PHE A 512 17.63 -1.30 -11.04
N GLN A 513 17.33 -1.46 -12.33
CA GLN A 513 17.34 -2.76 -13.01
C GLN A 513 18.73 -3.42 -13.02
N GLN A 514 19.81 -2.64 -13.14
CA GLN A 514 21.17 -3.16 -13.05
C GLN A 514 21.49 -3.67 -11.64
N VAL A 515 21.14 -2.91 -10.61
CA VAL A 515 21.33 -3.32 -9.20
C VAL A 515 20.51 -4.55 -8.88
N GLU A 516 19.23 -4.61 -9.29
CA GLU A 516 18.42 -5.82 -9.15
C GLU A 516 19.08 -7.02 -9.85
N THR A 517 19.64 -6.82 -11.04
CA THR A 517 20.33 -7.90 -11.78
C THR A 517 21.58 -8.36 -11.04
N GLN A 518 22.33 -7.44 -10.44
CA GLN A 518 23.49 -7.77 -9.61
C GLN A 518 23.07 -8.51 -8.34
N ILE A 519 22.00 -8.08 -7.67
CA ILE A 519 21.41 -8.78 -6.52
C ILE A 519 20.94 -10.18 -6.94
N ARG A 520 20.29 -10.33 -8.10
CA ARG A 520 19.89 -11.64 -8.66
C ARG A 520 21.09 -12.57 -8.85
N GLN A 521 22.22 -12.05 -9.32
CA GLN A 521 23.44 -12.85 -9.57
C GLN A 521 24.18 -13.21 -8.27
N THR A 522 24.25 -12.28 -7.32
CA THR A 522 25.04 -12.42 -6.08
C THR A 522 24.25 -13.02 -4.92
N SER A 523 22.93 -12.91 -4.96
CA SER A 523 22.01 -13.38 -3.93
C SER A 523 20.70 -13.91 -4.54
N PRO A 524 20.76 -15.04 -5.26
CA PRO A 524 19.60 -15.62 -5.95
C PRO A 524 18.42 -15.90 -5.01
N ARG A 525 18.71 -16.25 -3.75
CA ARG A 525 17.71 -16.48 -2.70
C ARG A 525 16.91 -15.23 -2.36
N TYR A 526 17.58 -14.10 -2.08
CA TYR A 526 16.91 -12.83 -1.80
C TYR A 526 16.07 -12.38 -2.98
N ALA A 527 16.61 -12.44 -4.20
CA ALA A 527 15.87 -12.00 -5.37
C ALA A 527 14.65 -12.88 -5.69
N ALA A 528 14.76 -14.21 -5.49
CA ALA A 528 13.62 -15.11 -5.61
C ALA A 528 12.51 -14.80 -4.58
N LEU A 529 12.89 -14.27 -3.41
CA LEU A 529 11.97 -13.94 -2.33
C LEU A 529 11.40 -12.52 -2.39
N THR A 530 12.14 -11.53 -2.86
CA THR A 530 11.65 -10.14 -2.93
C THR A 530 10.93 -9.84 -4.25
N GLN A 531 11.28 -10.55 -5.33
CA GLN A 531 10.77 -10.34 -6.68
C GLN A 531 10.56 -11.67 -7.42
N PRO A 532 9.56 -12.49 -7.01
CA PRO A 532 9.34 -13.79 -7.61
C PRO A 532 8.93 -13.61 -9.07
N GLN A 533 9.67 -14.21 -9.99
CA GLN A 533 9.23 -14.31 -11.37
C GLN A 533 8.31 -15.54 -11.51
N PRO A 534 7.04 -15.33 -11.88
CA PRO A 534 6.11 -16.43 -12.09
C PRO A 534 6.55 -17.24 -13.30
N LEU A 535 6.53 -18.56 -13.14
CA LEU A 535 6.98 -19.49 -14.17
C LEU A 535 6.08 -19.42 -15.40
N THR A 536 6.69 -19.55 -16.57
CA THR A 536 5.98 -19.84 -17.81
C THR A 536 5.43 -21.27 -17.79
N LEU A 537 4.44 -21.56 -18.63
CA LEU A 537 3.92 -22.93 -18.79
C LEU A 537 5.03 -23.95 -19.00
N LYS A 538 5.99 -23.66 -19.89
CA LYS A 538 7.10 -24.57 -20.20
C LYS A 538 7.98 -24.82 -18.98
N GLU A 539 8.22 -23.81 -18.16
CA GLU A 539 8.98 -23.96 -16.92
C GLU A 539 8.21 -24.74 -15.86
N ILE A 540 6.90 -24.54 -15.71
CA ILE A 540 6.06 -25.38 -14.85
C ILE A 540 6.19 -26.85 -15.29
N GLN A 541 6.04 -27.13 -16.59
CA GLN A 541 6.12 -28.48 -17.14
C GLN A 541 7.48 -29.16 -16.94
N THR A 542 8.58 -28.39 -16.89
CA THR A 542 9.95 -28.93 -16.83
C THR A 542 10.58 -28.88 -15.44
N GLN A 543 10.22 -27.91 -14.60
CA GLN A 543 10.81 -27.69 -13.28
C GLN A 543 9.91 -28.16 -12.13
N VAL A 544 8.58 -28.23 -12.36
CA VAL A 544 7.59 -28.55 -11.31
C VAL A 544 6.98 -29.93 -11.50
N LEU A 545 6.74 -30.37 -12.74
CA LEU A 545 5.99 -31.59 -13.02
C LEU A 545 6.89 -32.76 -13.43
N ASP A 546 6.55 -33.96 -12.93
CA ASP A 546 7.06 -35.24 -13.40
C ASP A 546 5.94 -36.05 -14.09
N ALA A 547 6.27 -37.22 -14.65
CA ALA A 547 5.33 -38.03 -15.43
C ALA A 547 4.07 -38.47 -14.64
N ASP A 548 4.22 -38.59 -13.32
CA ASP A 548 3.19 -39.08 -12.39
C ASP A 548 2.49 -37.95 -11.64
N THR A 549 2.73 -36.69 -12.03
CA THR A 549 2.14 -35.51 -11.41
C THR A 549 1.23 -34.77 -12.38
N VAL A 550 0.10 -34.27 -11.87
CA VAL A 550 -0.78 -33.31 -12.56
C VAL A 550 -0.99 -32.10 -11.66
N LEU A 551 -0.84 -30.91 -12.23
CA LEU A 551 -1.20 -29.65 -11.57
C LEU A 551 -2.63 -29.27 -11.93
N LEU A 552 -3.44 -29.02 -10.91
CA LEU A 552 -4.79 -28.48 -11.00
C LEU A 552 -4.77 -27.06 -10.43
N GLU A 553 -4.85 -26.07 -11.30
CA GLU A 553 -4.89 -24.65 -10.92
C GLU A 553 -6.27 -24.06 -11.23
N TYR A 554 -6.89 -23.46 -10.22
CA TYR A 554 -8.26 -22.94 -10.28
C TYR A 554 -8.26 -21.43 -10.31
N ALA A 555 -8.93 -20.75 -11.25
CA ALA A 555 -9.22 -19.30 -11.17
C ALA A 555 -10.71 -19.06 -11.06
N LEU A 556 -11.18 -18.51 -9.94
CA LEU A 556 -12.59 -18.26 -9.70
C LEU A 556 -12.95 -16.86 -10.23
N GLY A 557 -13.80 -16.75 -11.23
CA GLY A 557 -14.24 -15.45 -11.77
C GLY A 557 -15.72 -15.17 -11.49
N THR A 558 -16.11 -13.89 -11.59
CA THR A 558 -17.46 -13.41 -11.26
C THR A 558 -18.55 -14.06 -12.09
N ASP A 559 -18.33 -14.20 -13.40
CA ASP A 559 -19.30 -14.78 -14.34
C ASP A 559 -19.00 -16.24 -14.66
N ARG A 560 -17.72 -16.62 -14.63
CA ARG A 560 -17.19 -17.94 -15.02
C ARG A 560 -15.92 -18.20 -14.23
N SER A 561 -15.66 -19.46 -13.91
CA SER A 561 -14.39 -19.87 -13.31
C SER A 561 -13.65 -20.81 -14.26
N TYR A 562 -12.38 -21.04 -14.00
CA TYR A 562 -11.52 -21.85 -14.86
C TYR A 562 -10.70 -22.85 -14.05
N LEU A 563 -10.40 -23.99 -14.66
CA LEU A 563 -9.45 -24.97 -14.19
C LEU A 563 -8.44 -25.26 -15.29
N TRP A 564 -7.16 -25.14 -14.98
CA TRP A 564 -6.08 -25.68 -15.81
C TRP A 564 -5.58 -26.99 -15.22
N ALA A 565 -5.56 -28.03 -16.04
CA ALA A 565 -4.89 -29.29 -15.77
C ALA A 565 -3.60 -29.34 -16.59
N VAL A 566 -2.45 -29.31 -15.91
CA VAL A 566 -1.13 -29.26 -16.55
C VAL A 566 -0.37 -30.55 -16.25
N THR A 567 0.21 -31.14 -17.30
CA THR A 567 1.13 -32.28 -17.26
C THR A 567 2.45 -31.89 -17.92
N PRO A 568 3.54 -32.67 -17.79
CA PRO A 568 4.82 -32.34 -18.44
C PRO A 568 4.74 -32.12 -19.97
N THR A 569 3.71 -32.64 -20.63
CA THR A 569 3.56 -32.59 -22.09
C THR A 569 2.31 -31.88 -22.59
N SER A 570 1.36 -31.54 -21.71
CA SER A 570 0.09 -30.92 -22.13
C SER A 570 -0.46 -29.94 -21.10
N ILE A 571 -1.29 -29.02 -21.58
CA ILE A 571 -2.19 -28.19 -20.79
C ILE A 571 -3.60 -28.39 -21.34
N THR A 572 -4.57 -28.57 -20.45
CA THR A 572 -5.99 -28.61 -20.80
C THR A 572 -6.73 -27.68 -19.86
N SER A 573 -7.69 -26.92 -20.40
CA SER A 573 -8.47 -25.97 -19.62
C SER A 573 -9.95 -26.32 -19.64
N TYR A 574 -10.64 -26.00 -18.55
CA TYR A 574 -12.06 -26.26 -18.36
C TYR A 574 -12.75 -25.02 -17.83
N GLU A 575 -13.93 -24.73 -18.38
CA GLU A 575 -14.84 -23.71 -17.85
C GLU A 575 -15.64 -24.34 -16.69
N LEU A 576 -15.64 -23.67 -15.56
CA LEU A 576 -16.32 -24.04 -14.32
C LEU A 576 -17.44 -23.04 -14.01
N PRO A 577 -18.38 -23.38 -13.10
CA PRO A 577 -19.40 -22.43 -12.63
C PRO A 577 -18.81 -21.14 -12.06
N LYS A 578 -19.60 -20.08 -12.01
CA LYS A 578 -19.17 -18.78 -11.46
C LYS A 578 -18.74 -18.87 -9.99
N ARG A 579 -17.84 -17.97 -9.57
CA ARG A 579 -17.27 -17.90 -8.21
C ARG A 579 -18.32 -18.07 -7.12
N ALA A 580 -19.43 -17.32 -7.20
CA ALA A 580 -20.48 -17.36 -6.17
C ALA A 580 -21.10 -18.76 -5.95
N GLU A 581 -21.24 -19.57 -7.01
CA GLU A 581 -21.77 -20.93 -6.90
C GLU A 581 -20.76 -21.89 -6.27
N ILE A 582 -19.49 -21.79 -6.71
CA ILE A 582 -18.40 -22.60 -6.17
C ILE A 582 -18.16 -22.26 -4.70
N GLU A 583 -18.08 -20.97 -4.35
CA GLU A 583 -17.87 -20.53 -2.97
C GLU A 583 -19.02 -20.94 -2.04
N MET A 584 -20.26 -20.92 -2.53
CA MET A 584 -21.41 -21.39 -1.76
C MET A 584 -21.29 -22.89 -1.45
N ALA A 585 -20.95 -23.71 -2.46
CA ALA A 585 -20.74 -25.15 -2.27
C ALA A 585 -19.52 -25.44 -1.37
N ALA A 586 -18.43 -24.67 -1.54
CA ALA A 586 -17.23 -24.73 -0.72
C ALA A 586 -17.54 -24.39 0.75
N ARG A 587 -18.27 -23.29 1.02
CA ARG A 587 -18.69 -22.91 2.37
C ARG A 587 -19.61 -23.96 2.99
N ALA A 588 -20.55 -24.52 2.24
CA ALA A 588 -21.42 -25.59 2.74
C ALA A 588 -20.59 -26.83 3.15
N PHE A 589 -19.63 -27.24 2.31
CA PHE A 589 -18.73 -28.35 2.63
C PHE A 589 -17.83 -28.04 3.83
N TYR A 590 -17.27 -26.83 3.90
CA TYR A 590 -16.47 -26.35 5.02
C TYR A 590 -17.28 -26.41 6.33
N THR A 591 -18.50 -25.89 6.36
CA THR A 591 -19.39 -25.95 7.53
C THR A 591 -19.64 -27.38 8.01
N ILE A 592 -19.82 -28.33 7.07
CA ILE A 592 -20.01 -29.75 7.41
C ILE A 592 -18.77 -30.34 8.08
N LEU A 593 -17.57 -29.94 7.66
CA LEU A 593 -16.33 -30.36 8.30
C LEU A 593 -16.13 -29.73 9.69
N HIS A 594 -16.75 -28.57 9.97
CA HIS A 594 -16.57 -27.82 11.22
C HIS A 594 -17.70 -28.00 12.25
N THR A 595 -18.89 -28.45 11.84
CA THR A 595 -20.04 -28.56 12.75
C THR A 595 -19.94 -29.86 13.57
N PRO A 596 -19.82 -29.81 14.91
CA PRO A 596 -19.85 -31.01 15.74
C PRO A 596 -21.26 -31.64 15.75
N PRO A 597 -21.42 -32.97 15.93
CA PRO A 597 -22.73 -33.62 16.01
C PRO A 597 -23.54 -33.28 17.27
N GLN A 598 -23.12 -32.30 18.07
CA GLN A 598 -23.54 -32.16 19.47
C GLN A 598 -24.92 -31.50 19.65
N GLN A 599 -25.42 -30.69 18.71
CA GLN A 599 -26.78 -30.14 18.84
C GLN A 599 -27.87 -31.13 18.40
N ALA A 600 -27.54 -32.09 17.52
CA ALA A 600 -28.46 -33.14 17.13
C ALA A 600 -28.46 -34.35 18.08
N SER A 601 -27.56 -34.43 19.07
CA SER A 601 -27.45 -35.62 19.93
C SER A 601 -28.15 -35.48 21.29
N ASN A 602 -28.30 -34.27 21.82
CA ASN A 602 -28.86 -34.09 23.18
C ASN A 602 -30.40 -34.11 23.27
N GLU A 603 -31.12 -33.73 22.21
CA GLU A 603 -32.60 -33.91 22.17
C GLU A 603 -33.02 -35.27 21.58
N VAL A 604 -32.20 -35.83 20.70
CA VAL A 604 -32.55 -37.00 19.88
C VAL A 604 -32.29 -38.31 20.61
N ALA A 605 -31.31 -38.34 21.51
CA ALA A 605 -31.08 -39.49 22.40
C ALA A 605 -32.29 -39.80 23.31
N LYS A 606 -33.25 -38.87 23.47
CA LYS A 606 -34.46 -39.07 24.28
C LYS A 606 -35.63 -39.72 23.52
N HIS A 607 -35.61 -39.80 22.18
CA HIS A 607 -36.77 -40.25 21.39
C HIS A 607 -36.50 -41.36 20.35
N GLY A 608 -35.32 -41.99 20.32
CA GLY A 608 -35.06 -43.16 19.46
C GLY A 608 -34.91 -42.88 17.96
N LEU A 609 -34.97 -41.61 17.53
CA LEU A 609 -34.83 -41.14 16.14
C LEU A 609 -33.37 -40.85 15.72
N GLY A 610 -32.39 -41.27 16.53
CA GLY A 610 -30.97 -40.94 16.37
C GLY A 610 -30.29 -41.52 15.14
N ALA A 611 -30.62 -42.77 14.80
CA ALA A 611 -29.98 -43.47 13.67
C ALA A 611 -30.43 -42.90 12.32
N GLU A 612 -31.73 -42.64 12.13
CA GLU A 612 -32.27 -42.10 10.87
C GLU A 612 -31.79 -40.67 10.61
N MET A 613 -31.75 -39.80 11.62
CA MET A 613 -31.24 -38.44 11.45
C MET A 613 -29.71 -38.40 11.27
N GLN A 614 -28.95 -39.30 11.91
CA GLN A 614 -27.52 -39.46 11.60
C GLN A 614 -27.29 -39.93 10.18
N GLN A 615 -28.09 -40.89 9.71
CA GLN A 615 -27.99 -41.41 8.35
C GLN A 615 -28.38 -40.35 7.31
N GLN A 616 -29.41 -39.54 7.58
CA GLN A 616 -29.78 -38.38 6.75
C GLN A 616 -28.68 -37.31 6.75
N ALA A 617 -28.10 -36.96 7.90
CA ALA A 617 -27.00 -36.00 7.98
C ALA A 617 -25.73 -36.48 7.26
N GLN A 618 -25.40 -37.78 7.36
CA GLN A 618 -24.31 -38.39 6.60
C GLN A 618 -24.58 -38.40 5.09
N THR A 619 -25.82 -38.70 4.69
CA THR A 619 -26.22 -38.68 3.28
C THR A 619 -26.13 -37.26 2.71
N GLN A 620 -26.58 -36.26 3.47
CA GLN A 620 -26.51 -34.85 3.09
C GLN A 620 -25.04 -34.37 3.01
N SER A 621 -24.19 -34.78 3.96
CA SER A 621 -22.76 -34.53 3.93
C SER A 621 -22.09 -35.11 2.68
N ALA A 622 -22.40 -36.36 2.34
CA ALA A 622 -21.88 -37.03 1.16
C ALA A 622 -22.35 -36.34 -0.14
N GLN A 623 -23.60 -35.87 -0.19
CA GLN A 623 -24.14 -35.14 -1.33
C GLN A 623 -23.45 -33.79 -1.54
N VAL A 624 -23.23 -33.02 -0.48
CA VAL A 624 -22.53 -31.72 -0.57
C VAL A 624 -21.08 -31.90 -1.03
N ALA A 625 -20.38 -32.89 -0.46
CA ALA A 625 -19.01 -33.23 -0.88
C ALA A 625 -18.95 -33.69 -2.35
N ALA A 626 -19.90 -34.53 -2.78
CA ALA A 626 -20.00 -35.00 -4.15
C ALA A 626 -20.36 -33.88 -5.13
N GLN A 627 -21.21 -32.93 -4.74
CA GLN A 627 -21.54 -31.77 -5.54
C GLN A 627 -20.31 -30.89 -5.78
N LEU A 628 -19.56 -30.56 -4.72
CA LEU A 628 -18.34 -29.76 -4.83
C LEU A 628 -17.27 -30.48 -5.65
N SER A 629 -17.04 -31.78 -5.41
CA SER A 629 -16.13 -32.59 -6.22
C SER A 629 -16.55 -32.63 -7.70
N ARG A 630 -17.84 -32.78 -7.99
CA ARG A 630 -18.34 -32.77 -9.37
C ARG A 630 -18.07 -31.44 -10.06
N MET A 631 -18.22 -30.33 -9.36
CA MET A 631 -17.91 -29.00 -9.90
C MET A 631 -16.41 -28.84 -10.17
N LEU A 632 -15.54 -29.27 -9.27
CA LEU A 632 -14.10 -28.97 -9.31
C LEU A 632 -13.24 -29.99 -10.06
N LEU A 633 -13.62 -31.26 -10.06
CA LEU A 633 -12.73 -32.37 -10.45
C LEU A 633 -13.29 -33.20 -11.60
N ALA A 634 -14.62 -33.29 -11.75
CA ALA A 634 -15.21 -34.06 -12.84
C ALA A 634 -14.72 -33.63 -14.24
N PRO A 635 -14.55 -32.33 -14.55
CA PRO A 635 -14.05 -31.90 -15.86
C PRO A 635 -12.68 -32.48 -16.20
N ALA A 636 -11.79 -32.59 -15.21
CA ALA A 636 -10.42 -33.10 -15.38
C ALA A 636 -10.25 -34.59 -14.99
N SER A 637 -11.35 -35.31 -14.70
CA SER A 637 -11.32 -36.68 -14.15
C SER A 637 -10.48 -37.67 -14.97
N ALA A 638 -10.50 -37.54 -16.30
CA ALA A 638 -9.71 -38.38 -17.21
C ALA A 638 -8.18 -38.21 -17.06
N LEU A 639 -7.73 -37.09 -16.49
CA LEU A 639 -6.31 -36.77 -16.30
C LEU A 639 -5.80 -37.14 -14.89
N LEU A 640 -6.69 -37.42 -13.94
CA LEU A 640 -6.33 -37.69 -12.55
C LEU A 640 -5.65 -39.06 -12.38
N GLY A 641 -6.20 -40.12 -12.97
CA GLY A 641 -5.63 -41.48 -12.88
C GLY A 641 -5.31 -41.91 -11.44
N LYS A 642 -4.08 -42.36 -11.18
CA LYS A 642 -3.50 -42.52 -9.82
C LYS A 642 -2.33 -41.56 -9.61
N LYS A 643 -2.36 -40.41 -10.26
CA LYS A 643 -1.28 -39.42 -10.24
C LYS A 643 -1.27 -38.62 -8.93
N ARG A 644 -0.12 -38.05 -8.60
CA ARG A 644 0.00 -36.97 -7.62
C ARG A 644 -0.74 -35.74 -8.13
N LEU A 645 -1.60 -35.18 -7.28
CA LEU A 645 -2.37 -33.97 -7.58
C LEU A 645 -1.72 -32.78 -6.85
N LEU A 646 -1.14 -31.86 -7.62
CA LEU A 646 -0.76 -30.54 -7.10
C LEU A 646 -1.96 -29.62 -7.24
N ILE A 647 -2.44 -29.04 -6.13
CA ILE A 647 -3.63 -28.20 -6.10
C ILE A 647 -3.22 -26.75 -5.83
N VAL A 648 -3.47 -25.87 -6.80
CA VAL A 648 -3.37 -24.41 -6.63
C VAL A 648 -4.78 -23.84 -6.58
N ALA A 649 -5.27 -23.65 -5.36
CA ALA A 649 -6.63 -23.22 -5.05
C ALA A 649 -6.77 -21.69 -5.03
N ASP A 650 -7.99 -21.20 -5.23
CA ASP A 650 -8.32 -19.78 -5.29
C ASP A 650 -9.56 -19.43 -4.45
N GLY A 651 -9.57 -18.21 -3.91
CA GLY A 651 -10.62 -17.70 -3.02
C GLY A 651 -10.96 -18.69 -1.91
N ALA A 652 -12.25 -18.99 -1.74
CA ALA A 652 -12.73 -19.90 -0.70
C ALA A 652 -12.18 -21.33 -0.80
N LEU A 653 -11.69 -21.75 -1.98
CA LEU A 653 -11.13 -23.10 -2.16
C LEU A 653 -9.83 -23.32 -1.39
N GLN A 654 -9.11 -22.25 -1.01
CA GLN A 654 -7.91 -22.34 -0.20
C GLN A 654 -8.17 -22.96 1.18
N TYR A 655 -9.41 -22.86 1.68
CA TYR A 655 -9.83 -23.42 2.96
C TYR A 655 -10.40 -24.83 2.86
N ILE A 656 -10.45 -25.41 1.65
CA ILE A 656 -11.06 -26.71 1.39
C ILE A 656 -10.00 -27.80 1.38
N PRO A 657 -10.12 -28.84 2.24
CA PRO A 657 -9.22 -29.99 2.17
C PRO A 657 -9.60 -30.86 0.97
N PHE A 658 -8.93 -30.68 -0.17
CA PHE A 658 -9.16 -31.47 -1.38
C PHE A 658 -9.03 -32.98 -1.15
N ALA A 659 -8.18 -33.39 -0.20
CA ALA A 659 -8.05 -34.77 0.27
C ALA A 659 -9.37 -35.43 0.73
N ALA A 660 -10.29 -34.63 1.28
CA ALA A 660 -11.58 -35.09 1.77
C ALA A 660 -12.66 -35.14 0.67
N LEU A 661 -12.41 -34.54 -0.50
CA LEU A 661 -13.36 -34.57 -1.61
C LEU A 661 -13.41 -35.97 -2.23
N PRO A 662 -14.59 -36.47 -2.63
CA PRO A 662 -14.69 -37.78 -3.24
C PRO A 662 -14.17 -37.79 -4.68
N VAL A 663 -13.70 -38.94 -5.17
CA VAL A 663 -13.37 -39.16 -6.58
C VAL A 663 -14.66 -39.03 -7.42
N PRO A 664 -14.69 -38.21 -8.50
CA PRO A 664 -15.91 -37.88 -9.24
C PRO A 664 -16.69 -39.06 -9.82
N THR A 665 -16.04 -40.20 -10.05
CA THR A 665 -16.60 -41.41 -10.68
C THR A 665 -17.36 -42.33 -9.73
N SER A 666 -17.22 -42.17 -8.40
CA SER A 666 -17.84 -43.08 -7.42
C SER A 666 -19.35 -42.88 -7.22
N ALA A 667 -19.92 -41.76 -7.68
CA ALA A 667 -21.33 -41.42 -7.42
C ALA A 667 -22.34 -42.23 -8.27
N ALA A 668 -21.90 -42.95 -9.30
CA ALA A 668 -22.79 -43.68 -10.21
C ALA A 668 -23.17 -45.10 -9.73
N SER A 669 -22.50 -45.65 -8.71
CA SER A 669 -22.62 -47.07 -8.33
C SER A 669 -23.30 -47.35 -6.98
N GLY A 670 -23.81 -46.33 -6.27
CA GLY A 670 -24.41 -46.51 -4.94
C GLY A 670 -23.42 -46.93 -3.84
N ALA A 671 -22.12 -46.98 -4.15
CA ALA A 671 -21.05 -47.19 -3.20
C ALA A 671 -20.73 -45.90 -2.42
N ALA A 672 -20.17 -46.04 -1.22
CA ALA A 672 -19.73 -44.89 -0.43
C ALA A 672 -18.69 -44.06 -1.21
N PRO A 673 -18.76 -42.72 -1.21
CA PRO A 673 -17.84 -41.88 -1.97
C PRO A 673 -16.39 -42.10 -1.50
N THR A 674 -15.51 -42.57 -2.38
CA THR A 674 -14.09 -42.75 -2.07
C THR A 674 -13.39 -41.39 -2.01
N PRO A 675 -12.78 -40.98 -0.88
CA PRO A 675 -12.03 -39.72 -0.81
C PRO A 675 -10.78 -39.73 -1.71
N LEU A 676 -10.40 -38.57 -2.25
CA LEU A 676 -9.24 -38.42 -3.15
C LEU A 676 -7.94 -38.93 -2.51
N ILE A 677 -7.75 -38.73 -1.20
CA ILE A 677 -6.52 -39.17 -0.49
C ILE A 677 -6.29 -40.68 -0.54
N ILE A 678 -7.33 -41.48 -0.82
CA ILE A 678 -7.20 -42.93 -0.97
C ILE A 678 -6.41 -43.27 -2.24
N GLU A 679 -6.75 -42.62 -3.36
CA GLU A 679 -6.21 -42.97 -4.68
C GLU A 679 -5.07 -42.05 -5.12
N HIS A 680 -4.89 -40.91 -4.46
CA HIS A 680 -3.96 -39.86 -4.86
C HIS A 680 -3.10 -39.36 -3.72
N GLU A 681 -1.84 -39.05 -4.04
CA GLU A 681 -1.04 -38.11 -3.25
C GLU A 681 -1.51 -36.68 -3.57
N ILE A 682 -1.77 -35.85 -2.56
CA ILE A 682 -2.34 -34.51 -2.74
C ILE A 682 -1.46 -33.50 -2.04
N VAL A 683 -1.06 -32.48 -2.78
CA VAL A 683 -0.23 -31.39 -2.28
C VAL A 683 -0.91 -30.07 -2.63
N SER A 684 -1.35 -29.34 -1.62
CA SER A 684 -1.89 -27.98 -1.79
C SER A 684 -0.76 -26.97 -1.75
N LEU A 685 -0.76 -26.04 -2.71
CA LEU A 685 0.31 -25.08 -2.92
C LEU A 685 -0.27 -23.67 -3.16
N PRO A 686 0.41 -22.60 -2.72
CA PRO A 686 0.01 -21.23 -3.03
C PRO A 686 0.16 -20.90 -4.53
N SER A 687 1.16 -21.48 -5.20
CA SER A 687 1.35 -21.40 -6.66
C SER A 687 2.33 -22.48 -7.14
N ALA A 688 2.38 -22.74 -8.45
CA ALA A 688 3.38 -23.64 -9.03
C ALA A 688 4.80 -23.03 -8.94
N SER A 689 4.89 -21.72 -9.13
CA SER A 689 6.12 -20.94 -9.03
C SER A 689 6.73 -21.03 -7.63
N ALA A 690 5.89 -21.01 -6.60
CA ALA A 690 6.29 -21.17 -5.22
C ALA A 690 7.00 -22.51 -4.95
N LEU A 691 6.42 -23.61 -5.45
CA LEU A 691 7.03 -24.93 -5.30
C LEU A 691 8.41 -25.01 -5.98
N ALA A 692 8.57 -24.38 -7.14
CA ALA A 692 9.86 -24.35 -7.83
C ALA A 692 10.94 -23.61 -7.05
N VAL A 693 10.59 -22.53 -6.34
CA VAL A 693 11.51 -21.84 -5.42
C VAL A 693 11.89 -22.76 -4.26
N LEU A 694 10.90 -23.36 -3.59
CA LEU A 694 11.14 -24.27 -2.46
C LEU A 694 12.00 -25.49 -2.84
N ARG A 695 11.78 -26.07 -4.03
CA ARG A 695 12.58 -27.20 -4.52
C ARG A 695 14.04 -26.81 -4.81
N ARG A 696 14.28 -25.60 -5.31
CA ARG A 696 15.64 -25.10 -5.52
C ARG A 696 16.37 -24.93 -4.19
N GLU A 697 15.71 -24.36 -3.18
CA GLU A 697 16.29 -24.25 -1.83
C GLU A 697 16.55 -25.63 -1.19
N ALA A 698 15.59 -26.56 -1.31
CA ALA A 698 15.74 -27.91 -0.76
C ALA A 698 16.87 -28.72 -1.42
N GLY A 699 17.13 -28.50 -2.72
CA GLY A 699 18.22 -29.15 -3.45
C GLY A 699 19.62 -28.76 -2.97
N GLU A 700 19.76 -27.63 -2.28
CA GLU A 700 21.02 -27.17 -1.66
C GLU A 700 21.27 -27.82 -0.28
N HIS A 701 20.26 -28.46 0.31
CA HIS A 701 20.38 -29.16 1.58
C HIS A 701 20.75 -30.65 1.38
N LYS A 702 21.70 -31.16 2.17
CA LYS A 702 22.08 -32.59 2.17
C LYS A 702 20.83 -33.45 2.41
N ALA A 703 20.62 -34.45 1.55
CA ALA A 703 19.54 -35.41 1.68
C ALA A 703 19.46 -35.95 3.12
N VAL A 704 18.34 -35.65 3.79
CA VAL A 704 18.11 -36.05 5.16
C VAL A 704 18.04 -37.58 5.18
N THR A 705 18.97 -38.23 5.86
CA THR A 705 19.12 -39.70 5.88
C THR A 705 18.04 -40.43 6.68
N LYS A 706 17.08 -39.69 7.24
CA LYS A 706 16.01 -40.22 8.09
C LYS A 706 14.67 -39.78 7.54
N THR A 707 13.79 -40.74 7.29
CA THR A 707 12.38 -40.51 6.97
C THR A 707 11.65 -40.15 8.26
N LEU A 708 11.07 -38.95 8.32
CA LEU A 708 10.21 -38.53 9.44
C LEU A 708 8.74 -38.68 9.01
N ALA A 709 8.03 -39.61 9.64
CA ALA A 709 6.57 -39.69 9.53
C ALA A 709 5.95 -38.99 10.75
N VAL A 710 5.31 -37.85 10.55
CA VAL A 710 4.53 -37.17 11.59
C VAL A 710 3.07 -37.55 11.39
N LEU A 711 2.61 -38.59 12.09
CA LEU A 711 1.18 -38.77 12.33
C LEU A 711 0.81 -37.95 13.57
N ALA A 712 0.33 -36.73 13.33
CA ALA A 712 -0.38 -36.01 14.36
C ALA A 712 -1.83 -36.51 14.35
N ASP A 713 -2.30 -37.02 15.48
CA ASP A 713 -3.74 -37.06 15.80
C ASP A 713 -4.02 -35.80 16.63
N PRO A 714 -4.18 -34.64 15.95
CA PRO A 714 -4.22 -33.36 16.63
C PRO A 714 -5.35 -33.31 17.66
N VAL A 715 -4.98 -32.88 18.86
CA VAL A 715 -5.88 -32.73 19.99
C VAL A 715 -6.38 -31.30 19.99
N PHE A 716 -7.64 -31.10 19.60
CA PHE A 716 -8.17 -29.76 19.35
C PHE A 716 -9.07 -29.21 20.47
N GLU A 717 -9.35 -30.00 21.51
CA GLU A 717 -10.10 -29.55 22.69
C GLU A 717 -9.25 -29.63 23.95
N ARG A 718 -9.31 -28.60 24.80
CA ARG A 718 -8.62 -28.59 26.12
C ARG A 718 -9.12 -29.69 27.07
N THR A 719 -10.30 -30.25 26.79
CA THR A 719 -11.00 -31.27 27.56
C THR A 719 -10.68 -32.70 27.12
N ASP A 720 -9.88 -32.88 26.06
CA ASP A 720 -9.48 -34.19 25.56
C ASP A 720 -8.71 -34.98 26.65
N GLU A 721 -9.00 -36.27 26.78
CA GLU A 721 -8.41 -37.13 27.82
C GLU A 721 -6.88 -37.20 27.74
N ARG A 722 -6.29 -36.97 26.55
CA ARG A 722 -4.84 -36.91 26.32
C ARG A 722 -4.17 -35.71 27.02
N PHE A 723 -4.93 -34.70 27.43
CA PHE A 723 -4.48 -33.57 28.26
C PHE A 723 -4.62 -33.80 29.77
N LYS A 724 -5.28 -34.87 30.22
CA LYS A 724 -5.36 -35.19 31.65
C LYS A 724 -3.99 -35.69 32.13
N PRO A 725 -3.37 -35.09 33.16
CA PRO A 725 -2.10 -35.56 33.66
C PRO A 725 -2.28 -36.96 34.25
N SER A 726 -1.78 -37.98 33.56
CA SER A 726 -1.60 -39.31 34.14
C SER A 726 -0.63 -39.18 35.31
N ALA A 727 -1.08 -39.57 36.51
CA ALA A 727 -0.32 -39.51 37.76
C ALA A 727 0.89 -40.46 37.84
N SER A 728 1.45 -40.89 36.69
CA SER A 728 2.48 -41.93 36.62
C SER A 728 3.61 -41.65 35.63
N ARG A 729 4.12 -40.42 35.56
CA ARG A 729 5.43 -40.16 34.96
C ARG A 729 6.35 -39.41 35.92
N MET A 730 7.44 -40.07 36.29
CA MET A 730 8.54 -39.56 37.11
C MET A 730 9.08 -38.21 36.59
N PRO A 731 9.61 -37.34 37.48
CA PRO A 731 10.11 -36.03 37.09
C PRO A 731 11.39 -36.17 36.27
N CYS A 732 11.34 -35.73 35.01
CA CYS A 732 12.53 -35.59 34.17
C CYS A 732 13.16 -34.21 34.43
N ASN A 733 14.47 -34.21 34.71
CA ASN A 733 15.27 -33.05 35.11
C ASN A 733 15.14 -31.83 34.20
N VAL A 734 14.99 -30.66 34.82
CA VAL A 734 14.74 -29.34 34.21
C VAL A 734 16.04 -28.66 33.73
N ALA A 735 16.89 -29.36 32.98
CA ALA A 735 18.20 -28.81 32.57
C ALA A 735 18.47 -28.74 31.05
N SER A 736 17.56 -29.20 30.18
CA SER A 736 17.81 -29.21 28.72
C SER A 736 16.90 -28.28 27.90
N ARG A 737 16.12 -27.41 28.54
CA ARG A 737 15.15 -26.55 27.84
C ARG A 737 15.74 -25.32 27.13
N ALA A 738 17.06 -25.10 27.24
CA ALA A 738 17.73 -23.96 26.61
C ALA A 738 18.45 -24.31 25.28
N ALA A 739 18.52 -25.58 24.89
CA ALA A 739 19.31 -26.01 23.72
C ALA A 739 18.48 -26.63 22.57
N LEU A 740 17.15 -26.61 22.64
CA LEU A 740 16.26 -27.24 21.64
C LEU A 740 15.15 -26.31 21.13
N ALA A 741 15.22 -25.01 21.42
CA ALA A 741 14.24 -24.03 20.96
C ALA A 741 14.55 -23.42 19.59
N ASP A 742 15.65 -23.84 18.93
CA ASP A 742 16.22 -23.13 17.78
C ASP A 742 16.23 -23.91 16.44
N GLU A 743 15.67 -25.13 16.37
CA GLU A 743 15.78 -25.97 15.15
C GLU A 743 14.45 -26.52 14.58
N SER A 744 13.29 -26.07 15.05
CA SER A 744 12.00 -26.61 14.53
C SER A 744 11.06 -25.55 13.95
N ARG A 745 11.57 -24.69 13.07
CA ARG A 745 10.76 -23.84 12.19
C ARG A 745 11.08 -24.16 10.73
N GLY A 746 10.23 -24.98 10.13
CA GLY A 746 10.39 -25.42 8.75
C GLY A 746 9.73 -26.78 8.55
N LEU A 747 8.41 -26.86 8.74
CA LEU A 747 7.67 -28.07 8.41
C LEU A 747 7.02 -27.89 7.04
N GLY A 748 7.81 -28.16 6.00
CA GLY A 748 7.26 -28.63 4.73
C GLY A 748 6.60 -29.99 4.99
N LEU A 749 5.27 -30.00 5.01
CA LEU A 749 4.47 -31.22 5.08
C LEU A 749 4.62 -31.98 3.76
N VAL A 750 5.43 -33.04 3.75
CA VAL A 750 5.48 -33.99 2.63
C VAL A 750 4.71 -35.25 3.05
N VAL A 751 3.49 -35.40 2.53
CA VAL A 751 2.77 -36.68 2.58
C VAL A 751 3.28 -37.50 1.39
N LEU A 752 4.08 -38.53 1.66
CA LEU A 752 4.89 -39.20 0.62
C LEU A 752 4.18 -40.34 -0.15
N LYS A 753 2.92 -40.69 0.16
CA LYS A 753 2.18 -41.81 -0.45
C LYS A 753 0.66 -41.60 -0.35
N SER A 754 -0.11 -42.17 -1.31
CA SER A 754 -1.57 -42.28 -1.18
C SER A 754 -1.93 -43.14 0.04
N ALA A 755 -3.14 -42.99 0.59
CA ALA A 755 -3.55 -43.80 1.74
C ALA A 755 -3.59 -45.30 1.37
N GLN A 756 -3.94 -45.63 0.12
CA GLN A 756 -3.89 -46.99 -0.40
C GLN A 756 -2.45 -47.54 -0.42
N ASP A 757 -1.46 -46.76 -0.86
CA ASP A 757 -0.05 -47.16 -0.87
C ASP A 757 0.56 -47.26 0.55
N ALA A 758 -0.11 -46.64 1.53
CA ALA A 758 0.16 -46.79 2.97
C ALA A 758 -0.64 -47.93 3.63
N GLY A 759 -1.44 -48.69 2.86
CA GLY A 759 -2.20 -49.85 3.34
C GLY A 759 -3.56 -49.54 3.97
N VAL A 760 -4.11 -48.33 3.78
CA VAL A 760 -5.39 -47.89 4.35
C VAL A 760 -6.51 -48.04 3.30
N SER A 761 -7.61 -48.71 3.68
CA SER A 761 -8.79 -48.86 2.82
C SER A 761 -9.78 -47.71 3.01
N ALA A 762 -10.62 -47.45 1.99
CA ALA A 762 -11.66 -46.42 2.07
C ALA A 762 -12.68 -46.68 3.21
N ALA A 763 -12.87 -47.94 3.62
CA ALA A 763 -13.77 -48.30 4.71
C ALA A 763 -13.20 -47.93 6.10
N ASP A 764 -11.88 -47.82 6.21
CA ASP A 764 -11.17 -47.55 7.47
C ASP A 764 -10.88 -46.05 7.68
N LEU A 765 -11.07 -45.22 6.66
CA LEU A 765 -10.72 -43.80 6.69
C LEU A 765 -11.88 -42.96 7.26
N ARG A 766 -11.69 -42.40 8.46
CA ARG A 766 -12.55 -41.32 8.98
C ARG A 766 -11.92 -39.98 8.62
N ILE A 767 -12.60 -39.19 7.78
CA ILE A 767 -12.17 -37.83 7.46
C ILE A 767 -12.22 -37.01 8.77
N PRO A 768 -11.10 -36.46 9.26
CA PRO A 768 -11.08 -35.67 10.48
C PRO A 768 -11.91 -34.40 10.31
N ARG A 769 -12.73 -34.08 11.33
CA ARG A 769 -13.41 -32.79 11.41
C ARG A 769 -12.40 -31.70 11.72
N LEU A 770 -12.55 -30.55 11.10
CA LEU A 770 -11.78 -29.36 11.43
C LEU A 770 -12.43 -28.70 12.66
N PRO A 771 -11.68 -28.18 13.64
CA PRO A 771 -12.26 -27.62 14.85
C PRO A 771 -13.09 -26.38 14.56
N ALA A 772 -14.24 -26.22 15.24
CA ALA A 772 -14.93 -24.94 15.32
C ALA A 772 -14.03 -23.93 16.06
N THR A 773 -13.90 -22.72 15.51
CA THR A 773 -13.15 -21.62 16.15
C THR A 773 -13.87 -21.07 17.36
#